data_AF-A0A2S6A5B9-F1
#
_entry.id   AF-A0A2S6A5B9-F1
#
_cell.length_a   1.000
_cell.length_b   1.000
_cell.length_c   1.000
_cell.angle_alpha   90.00
_cell.angle_beta   90.00
_cell.angle_gamma   90.00
#
_symmetry.space_group_name_H-M   'P 1'
#
loop_
_entity.id
_entity.type
_entity.pdbx_description
1 polymer ?
#
loop_
_entity_poly.entity_id
_entity_poly.type
_entity_poly.pdbx_seq_one_letter_code
_entity_poly.pdbx_strand_id
1 'polypeptide(L)'
;MGQPSLTGELAAFAADLKFSLDPFQQQACAALENGHSVLVCAPTGAGKTVVGEFAVHLARAAGGKCFYTTPIKALSNQKYADLVDRYGRDAVGLLTGDQSINPDARVVVMTTEVLRNMLYAGSDALHALSFVVMDEVHYLADRFRGAVWEEVILHLPPEVRLVSLSATVSNAEEFGAWMETVRGDTAVIVDETRPVPLWQHVMVGRRLFDLFDTKSSDQKILVDEDLVRYIKHRETADRMNGWSGPRHRGGPRRDFRPLPRPEMLARLDEEGLLPAITFIFSRAGCDGALAQCLRSRLDLSRPEEAAEIEAVIERHTGDLPRADLDVLGYWEWREALFRGLAAHHAGMLPAFRHTVEELFVRGLVRAVFATETLALGINMPARTVVLERLVKFNGETHAELTPGEYTQLTGRAGRRGIDIEGHAVVMWHPDVDTSAVAGLASTRTYPLRSSFRPGYNMSINLIDRMGAAQSRELLERSFAQFQADRSVVGLVRGIERNEAQVRKLRSQIGDDGFLEYLSLRERIKQRERELERQGRADRRGAAVESLTSLRRGDVVAIPTGRRQGLAVILEPDASPGDPRPLVLTADTWAGRVSAADFPTPAQPLGRMRLPRHVDHRTARARRDLASALRSTGIAVPGRGRRGGRARAADDRELATLRRALRAHPAHSRPDREQLARLGERYNRLERETESMRQKVAATTNSLARTFDRIVALLSERGYVDGGEVTADGRRLARIYTEADLVVAECLRQGLWRGLGAAELAGVVSVLVFESRQEGGYLGPSGPTEPVRRAVGATIGVWSQLRTDEAKHKLPPTREPDLGFVTGIYKWARGDGLAESLLASGDQGSALSAGDFVRWCRQVIDLLDQIHQTADDTEIAATAAKSVRAIRRGVVAVDAA
;
A
#
# COMPACT_ATOMS: atom_id res chain seq x y z
N MET A 1 31.98 -9.09 -32.35
CA MET A 1 32.65 -9.60 -31.13
C MET A 1 32.18 -11.04 -30.94
N GLY A 2 33.10 -12.00 -30.86
CA GLY A 2 32.72 -13.41 -30.67
C GLY A 2 32.03 -13.61 -29.32
N GLN A 3 30.96 -14.42 -29.29
CA GLN A 3 30.36 -14.83 -28.03
C GLN A 3 31.41 -15.58 -27.20
N PRO A 4 31.61 -15.24 -25.91
CA PRO A 4 32.52 -15.99 -25.05
C PRO A 4 32.06 -17.45 -24.99
N SER A 5 32.99 -18.39 -25.11
CA SER A 5 32.69 -19.81 -24.92
C SER A 5 32.26 -20.04 -23.47
N LEU A 6 31.07 -20.59 -23.25
CA LEU A 6 30.61 -21.00 -21.93
C LEU A 6 31.56 -22.09 -21.38
N THR A 7 31.92 -22.01 -20.10
CA THR A 7 32.80 -22.97 -19.41
C THR A 7 32.16 -23.42 -18.10
N GLY A 8 32.69 -24.47 -17.46
CA GLY A 8 32.30 -24.87 -16.11
C GLY A 8 30.87 -25.41 -15.98
N GLU A 9 30.26 -25.14 -14.82
CA GLU A 9 28.87 -25.46 -14.50
C GLU A 9 27.89 -24.67 -15.36
N LEU A 10 28.26 -23.46 -15.80
CA LEU A 10 27.43 -22.68 -16.72
C LEU A 10 27.25 -23.40 -18.06
N ALA A 11 28.31 -24.01 -18.60
CA ALA A 11 28.20 -24.81 -19.83
C ALA A 11 27.31 -26.05 -19.64
N ALA A 12 27.45 -26.75 -18.51
CA ALA A 12 26.62 -27.91 -18.18
C ALA A 12 25.15 -27.53 -18.04
N PHE A 13 24.85 -26.46 -17.28
CA PHE A 13 23.50 -25.95 -17.11
C PHE A 13 22.86 -25.50 -18.44
N ALA A 14 23.62 -24.80 -19.28
CA ALA A 14 23.14 -24.33 -20.57
C ALA A 14 22.82 -25.48 -21.54
N ALA A 15 23.54 -26.61 -21.45
CA ALA A 15 23.27 -27.79 -22.27
C ALA A 15 21.92 -28.46 -21.95
N ASP A 16 21.42 -28.30 -20.72
CA ASP A 16 20.11 -28.83 -20.29
C ASP A 16 18.94 -27.92 -20.67
N LEU A 17 19.20 -26.67 -21.11
CA LEU A 17 18.16 -25.72 -21.51
C LEU A 17 17.70 -25.97 -22.94
N LYS A 18 16.39 -25.86 -23.16
CA LYS A 18 15.77 -25.95 -24.50
C LYS A 18 15.95 -24.69 -25.35
N PHE A 19 16.68 -23.69 -24.84
CA PHE A 19 16.87 -22.37 -25.45
C PHE A 19 18.25 -21.80 -25.11
N SER A 20 18.73 -20.85 -25.91
CA SER A 20 19.99 -20.15 -25.66
C SER A 20 19.84 -19.04 -24.64
N LEU A 21 20.89 -18.84 -23.82
CA LEU A 21 20.95 -17.75 -22.85
C LEU A 21 21.18 -16.39 -23.52
N ASP A 22 20.42 -15.38 -23.08
CA ASP A 22 20.63 -13.99 -23.48
C ASP A 22 21.94 -13.42 -22.88
N PRO A 23 22.57 -12.38 -23.48
CA PRO A 23 23.86 -11.87 -23.00
C PRO A 23 23.89 -11.47 -21.52
N PHE A 24 22.84 -10.82 -21.02
CA PHE A 24 22.75 -10.43 -19.61
C PHE A 24 22.61 -11.65 -18.69
N GLN A 25 21.96 -12.73 -19.15
CA GLN A 25 21.85 -13.99 -18.40
C GLN A 25 23.21 -14.67 -18.31
N GLN A 26 23.97 -14.72 -19.41
CA GLN A 26 25.33 -15.25 -19.41
C GLN A 26 26.26 -14.47 -18.47
N GLN A 27 26.20 -13.15 -18.50
CA GLN A 27 26.99 -12.29 -17.60
C GLN A 27 26.63 -12.52 -16.13
N ALA A 28 25.33 -12.57 -15.80
CA ALA A 28 24.88 -12.82 -14.43
C ALA A 28 25.27 -14.22 -13.93
N CYS A 29 25.08 -15.26 -14.76
CA CYS A 29 25.48 -16.61 -14.39
C CYS A 29 27.02 -16.74 -14.25
N ALA A 30 27.80 -16.14 -15.14
CA ALA A 30 29.27 -16.15 -15.01
C ALA A 30 29.74 -15.44 -13.73
N ALA A 31 29.10 -14.33 -13.34
CA ALA A 31 29.40 -13.67 -12.07
C ALA A 31 29.09 -14.57 -10.86
N LEU A 32 27.96 -15.29 -10.88
CA LEU A 32 27.61 -16.26 -9.84
C LEU A 32 28.62 -17.41 -9.74
N GLU A 33 29.02 -17.98 -10.88
CA GLU A 33 30.01 -19.07 -10.93
C GLU A 33 31.38 -18.63 -10.39
N ASN A 34 31.75 -17.37 -10.61
CA ASN A 34 32.96 -16.76 -10.05
C ASN A 34 32.83 -16.36 -8.57
N GLY A 35 31.69 -16.66 -7.92
CA GLY A 35 31.47 -16.46 -6.49
C GLY A 35 30.96 -15.08 -6.09
N HIS A 36 30.53 -14.24 -7.03
CA HIS A 36 29.90 -12.95 -6.75
C HIS A 36 28.42 -13.12 -6.38
N SER A 37 27.88 -12.24 -5.53
CA SER A 37 26.41 -12.05 -5.50
C SER A 37 25.98 -11.29 -6.76
N VAL A 38 24.70 -11.38 -7.15
CA VAL A 38 24.21 -10.66 -8.34
C VAL A 38 22.91 -9.93 -8.08
N LEU A 39 22.81 -8.72 -8.64
CA LEU A 39 21.58 -7.96 -8.80
C LEU A 39 21.25 -7.87 -10.28
N VAL A 40 20.15 -8.51 -10.71
CA VAL A 40 19.69 -8.50 -12.10
C VAL A 40 18.44 -7.64 -12.22
N CYS A 41 18.58 -6.50 -12.89
CA CYS A 41 17.47 -5.60 -13.21
C CYS A 41 17.16 -5.72 -14.71
N ALA A 42 16.06 -6.40 -15.05
CA ALA A 42 15.64 -6.57 -16.45
C ALA A 42 14.11 -6.57 -16.59
N PRO A 43 13.54 -6.30 -17.79
CA PRO A 43 12.09 -6.22 -17.98
C PRO A 43 11.37 -7.51 -17.58
N THR A 44 10.10 -7.41 -17.21
CA THR A 44 9.25 -8.58 -16.99
C THR A 44 9.14 -9.38 -18.29
N GLY A 45 9.27 -10.71 -18.21
CA GLY A 45 9.34 -11.58 -19.40
C GLY A 45 10.74 -11.72 -20.02
N ALA A 46 11.75 -10.98 -19.55
CA ALA A 46 13.15 -11.12 -20.00
C ALA A 46 13.80 -12.47 -19.62
N GLY A 47 13.14 -13.32 -18.84
CA GLY A 47 13.69 -14.63 -18.46
C GLY A 47 14.69 -14.56 -17.30
N LYS A 48 14.58 -13.55 -16.42
CA LYS A 48 15.43 -13.39 -15.22
C LYS A 48 15.51 -14.64 -14.35
N THR A 49 14.43 -15.42 -14.31
CA THR A 49 14.29 -16.64 -13.52
C THR A 49 15.40 -17.66 -13.79
N VAL A 50 15.94 -17.69 -15.01
CA VAL A 50 17.03 -18.60 -15.40
C VAL A 50 18.28 -18.38 -14.55
N VAL A 51 18.57 -17.14 -14.14
CA VAL A 51 19.70 -16.83 -13.25
C VAL A 51 19.48 -17.43 -11.85
N GLY A 52 18.24 -17.40 -11.34
CA GLY A 52 17.88 -18.05 -10.09
C GLY A 52 17.95 -19.58 -10.16
N GLU A 53 17.51 -20.17 -11.28
CA GLU A 53 17.65 -21.61 -11.53
C GLU A 53 19.12 -22.05 -11.62
N PHE A 54 19.99 -21.20 -12.17
CA PHE A 54 21.42 -21.47 -12.19
C PHE A 54 22.04 -21.45 -10.79
N ALA A 55 21.58 -20.57 -9.90
CA ALA A 55 22.00 -20.59 -8.49
C ALA A 55 21.61 -21.90 -7.78
N VAL A 56 20.41 -22.43 -8.09
CA VAL A 56 19.97 -23.75 -7.62
C VAL A 56 20.89 -24.85 -8.14
N HIS A 57 21.26 -24.79 -9.43
CA HIS A 57 22.21 -25.72 -10.05
C HIS A 57 23.57 -25.69 -9.35
N LEU A 58 24.17 -24.51 -9.18
CA LEU A 58 25.46 -24.33 -8.49
C LEU A 58 25.45 -24.86 -7.06
N ALA A 59 24.40 -24.55 -6.28
CA ALA A 59 24.27 -25.05 -4.92
C ALA A 59 24.25 -26.58 -4.87
N ARG A 60 23.52 -27.22 -5.79
CA ARG A 60 23.44 -28.68 -5.88
C ARG A 60 24.78 -29.28 -6.30
N ALA A 61 25.45 -28.71 -7.30
CA ALA A 61 26.75 -29.15 -7.77
C ALA A 61 27.81 -29.07 -6.66
N ALA A 62 27.78 -28.01 -5.85
CA ALA A 62 28.66 -27.83 -4.69
C ALA A 62 28.23 -28.63 -3.44
N GLY A 63 27.09 -29.33 -3.48
CA GLY A 63 26.55 -30.09 -2.35
C GLY A 63 25.94 -29.23 -1.22
N GLY A 64 25.76 -27.93 -1.43
CA GLY A 64 25.13 -27.01 -0.49
C GLY A 64 23.61 -26.94 -0.62
N LYS A 65 22.99 -25.98 0.08
CA LYS A 65 21.56 -25.66 -0.02
C LYS A 65 21.33 -24.35 -0.77
N CYS A 66 20.18 -24.27 -1.44
CA CYS A 66 19.65 -23.06 -2.06
C CYS A 66 18.22 -22.81 -1.61
N PHE A 67 17.94 -21.60 -1.11
CA PHE A 67 16.57 -21.16 -0.82
C PHE A 67 16.09 -20.18 -1.88
N TYR A 68 14.93 -20.49 -2.47
CA TYR A 68 14.29 -19.66 -3.48
C TYR A 68 13.12 -18.92 -2.86
N THR A 69 13.27 -17.62 -2.65
CA THR A 69 12.25 -16.77 -2.02
C THR A 69 11.44 -16.02 -3.05
N THR A 70 10.13 -15.93 -2.82
CA THR A 70 9.19 -15.22 -3.69
C THR A 70 8.28 -14.33 -2.84
N PRO A 71 7.76 -13.21 -3.39
CA PRO A 71 6.92 -12.31 -2.61
C PRO A 71 5.53 -12.88 -2.36
N ILE A 72 5.02 -13.86 -3.10
CA ILE A 72 3.62 -14.29 -2.93
C ILE A 72 3.55 -15.81 -2.99
N LYS A 73 2.68 -16.41 -2.17
CA LYS A 73 2.45 -17.86 -2.11
C LYS A 73 2.17 -18.47 -3.49
N ALA A 74 1.39 -17.79 -4.32
CA ALA A 74 1.09 -18.23 -5.69
C ALA A 74 2.38 -18.40 -6.52
N LEU A 75 3.33 -17.46 -6.43
CA LEU A 75 4.63 -17.59 -7.06
C LEU A 75 5.47 -18.69 -6.42
N SER A 76 5.41 -18.86 -5.09
CA SER A 76 6.10 -19.95 -4.40
C SER A 76 5.63 -21.31 -4.93
N ASN A 77 4.33 -21.51 -5.05
CA ASN A 77 3.74 -22.74 -5.58
C ASN A 77 4.12 -22.98 -7.04
N GLN A 78 4.07 -21.93 -7.86
CA GLN A 78 4.49 -22.03 -9.25
C GLN A 78 5.97 -22.41 -9.37
N LYS A 79 6.86 -21.72 -8.64
CA LYS A 79 8.30 -22.01 -8.67
C LYS A 79 8.63 -23.39 -8.10
N TYR A 80 7.90 -23.84 -7.08
CA TYR A 80 8.00 -25.20 -6.59
C TYR A 80 7.66 -26.22 -7.67
N ALA A 81 6.55 -26.04 -8.39
CA ALA A 81 6.17 -26.92 -9.50
C ALA A 81 7.25 -26.94 -10.61
N ASP A 82 7.76 -25.77 -11.02
CA ASP A 82 8.81 -25.64 -12.04
C ASP A 82 10.10 -26.39 -11.62
N LEU A 83 10.53 -26.24 -10.37
CA LEU A 83 11.74 -26.89 -9.85
C LEU A 83 11.53 -28.39 -9.61
N VAL A 84 10.33 -28.82 -9.25
CA VAL A 84 9.96 -30.25 -9.14
C VAL A 84 9.97 -30.94 -10.50
N ASP A 85 9.47 -30.28 -11.55
CA ASP A 85 9.53 -30.81 -12.92
C ASP A 85 10.99 -31.03 -13.36
N ARG A 86 11.89 -30.11 -12.99
CA ARG A 86 13.31 -30.18 -13.34
C ARG A 86 14.14 -31.16 -12.50
N TYR A 87 13.95 -31.18 -11.18
CA TYR A 87 14.84 -31.87 -10.23
C TYR A 87 14.19 -33.04 -9.49
N GLY A 88 12.89 -33.24 -9.65
CA GLY A 88 12.11 -34.27 -8.96
C GLY A 88 11.59 -33.82 -7.60
N ARG A 89 10.49 -34.45 -7.16
CA ARG A 89 9.76 -34.10 -5.93
C ARG A 89 10.56 -34.30 -4.65
N ASP A 90 11.44 -35.30 -4.62
CA ASP A 90 12.24 -35.61 -3.43
C ASP A 90 13.40 -34.62 -3.20
N ALA A 91 13.79 -33.87 -4.24
CA ALA A 91 14.90 -32.93 -4.19
C ALA A 91 14.49 -31.50 -3.78
N VAL A 92 13.19 -31.19 -3.84
CA VAL A 92 12.67 -29.83 -3.67
C VAL A 92 11.62 -29.78 -2.56
N GLY A 93 11.74 -28.77 -1.70
CA GLY A 93 10.78 -28.45 -0.65
C GLY A 93 9.98 -27.19 -0.93
N LEU A 94 8.86 -27.05 -0.23
CA LEU A 94 8.02 -25.85 -0.21
C LEU A 94 7.71 -25.48 1.24
N LEU A 95 8.03 -24.24 1.62
CA LEU A 95 7.67 -23.68 2.91
C LEU A 95 6.93 -22.35 2.71
N THR A 96 5.61 -22.36 2.95
CA THR A 96 4.80 -21.16 3.06
C THR A 96 4.27 -21.03 4.49
N GLY A 97 3.62 -19.91 4.83
CA GLY A 97 3.04 -19.76 6.18
C GLY A 97 1.96 -20.80 6.54
N ASP A 98 1.46 -21.56 5.57
CA ASP A 98 0.37 -22.53 5.70
C ASP A 98 0.72 -23.95 5.19
N GLN A 99 1.73 -24.12 4.35
CA GLN A 99 2.15 -25.42 3.82
C GLN A 99 3.63 -25.68 4.11
N SER A 100 3.93 -26.92 4.49
CA SER A 100 5.30 -27.39 4.71
C SER A 100 5.46 -28.75 4.03
N ILE A 101 6.15 -28.77 2.90
CA ILE A 101 6.42 -29.97 2.09
C ILE A 101 7.93 -30.15 1.99
N ASN A 102 8.44 -31.31 2.38
CA ASN A 102 9.87 -31.66 2.31
C ASN A 102 10.79 -30.53 2.84
N PRO A 103 10.62 -30.08 4.10
CA PRO A 103 11.29 -28.89 4.63
C PRO A 103 12.81 -29.01 4.71
N ASP A 104 13.32 -30.25 4.77
CA ASP A 104 14.75 -30.57 4.88
C ASP A 104 15.45 -30.72 3.53
N ALA A 105 14.74 -30.48 2.41
CA ALA A 105 15.31 -30.53 1.07
C ALA A 105 16.50 -29.57 0.93
N ARG A 106 17.43 -29.90 0.03
CA ARG A 106 18.55 -29.01 -0.29
C ARG A 106 18.12 -27.79 -1.10
N VAL A 107 17.02 -27.90 -1.83
CA VAL A 107 16.39 -26.78 -2.55
C VAL A 107 15.03 -26.55 -1.92
N VAL A 108 14.79 -25.36 -1.38
CA VAL A 108 13.50 -25.04 -0.75
C VAL A 108 12.96 -23.76 -1.35
N VAL A 109 11.75 -23.83 -1.88
CA VAL A 109 10.98 -22.65 -2.29
C VAL A 109 10.18 -22.15 -1.11
N MET A 110 10.21 -20.85 -0.85
CA MET A 110 9.48 -20.28 0.29
C MET A 110 9.02 -18.85 0.06
N THR A 111 8.15 -18.34 0.93
CA THR A 111 7.93 -16.90 1.02
C THR A 111 9.06 -16.26 1.82
N THR A 112 9.39 -15.02 1.52
CA THR A 112 10.51 -14.33 2.18
C THR A 112 10.27 -14.14 3.70
N GLU A 113 9.01 -14.04 4.14
CA GLU A 113 8.67 -14.02 5.57
C GLU A 113 9.09 -15.29 6.30
N VAL A 114 9.00 -16.46 5.65
CA VAL A 114 9.43 -17.73 6.24
C VAL A 114 10.94 -17.70 6.42
N LEU A 115 11.70 -17.26 5.42
CA LEU A 115 13.16 -17.11 5.54
C LEU A 115 13.54 -16.15 6.67
N ARG A 116 12.89 -14.99 6.75
CA ARG A 116 13.08 -14.03 7.86
C ARG A 116 12.85 -14.69 9.22
N ASN A 117 11.76 -15.44 9.37
CA ASN A 117 11.46 -16.14 10.62
C ASN A 117 12.53 -17.18 10.97
N MET A 118 13.02 -17.93 9.98
CA MET A 118 14.12 -18.89 10.18
C MET A 118 15.40 -18.20 10.63
N LEU A 119 15.70 -17.02 10.06
CA LEU A 119 16.84 -16.20 10.47
C LEU A 119 16.68 -15.72 11.93
N TYR A 120 15.52 -15.21 12.31
CA TYR A 120 15.27 -14.80 13.70
C TYR A 120 15.36 -15.96 14.69
N ALA A 121 14.81 -17.13 14.32
CA ALA A 121 14.84 -18.32 15.16
C ALA A 121 16.20 -19.02 15.21
N GLY A 122 17.17 -18.63 14.36
CA GLY A 122 18.45 -19.35 14.24
C GLY A 122 18.27 -20.80 13.80
N SER A 123 17.36 -21.05 12.85
CA SER A 123 16.96 -22.40 12.44
C SER A 123 18.13 -23.24 11.89
N ASP A 124 18.23 -24.49 12.34
CA ASP A 124 19.21 -25.46 11.82
C ASP A 124 19.05 -25.76 10.32
N ALA A 125 17.89 -25.46 9.73
CA ALA A 125 17.69 -25.60 8.29
C ALA A 125 18.61 -24.67 7.48
N LEU A 126 19.13 -23.59 8.09
CA LEU A 126 20.11 -22.67 7.49
C LEU A 126 21.52 -23.27 7.37
N HIS A 127 21.82 -24.39 8.03
CA HIS A 127 23.13 -25.04 7.90
C HIS A 127 23.38 -25.47 6.45
N ALA A 128 24.60 -25.23 5.97
CA ALA A 128 25.03 -25.43 4.58
C ALA A 128 24.27 -24.60 3.53
N LEU A 129 23.55 -23.54 3.92
CA LEU A 129 22.97 -22.58 2.98
C LEU A 129 24.09 -21.85 2.25
N SER A 130 24.09 -21.97 0.92
CA SER A 130 25.11 -21.37 0.04
C SER A 130 24.56 -20.24 -0.82
N PHE A 131 23.31 -20.37 -1.26
CA PHE A 131 22.65 -19.40 -2.13
C PHE A 131 21.24 -19.06 -1.63
N VAL A 132 20.87 -17.80 -1.72
CA VAL A 132 19.48 -17.34 -1.58
C VAL A 132 19.09 -16.60 -2.84
N VAL A 133 18.07 -17.08 -3.53
CA VAL A 133 17.43 -16.36 -4.62
C VAL A 133 16.31 -15.51 -4.03
N MET A 134 16.35 -14.21 -4.28
CA MET A 134 15.28 -13.28 -3.99
C MET A 134 14.63 -12.88 -5.30
N ASP A 135 13.46 -13.44 -5.58
CA ASP A 135 12.69 -13.08 -6.77
C ASP A 135 11.85 -11.82 -6.51
N GLU A 136 11.71 -11.00 -7.55
CA GLU A 136 10.99 -9.73 -7.52
C GLU A 136 11.40 -8.79 -6.37
N VAL A 137 12.71 -8.55 -6.19
CA VAL A 137 13.27 -7.68 -5.14
C VAL A 137 12.73 -6.25 -5.16
N HIS A 138 12.18 -5.79 -6.28
CA HIS A 138 11.50 -4.50 -6.35
C HIS A 138 10.29 -4.38 -5.39
N TYR A 139 9.78 -5.50 -4.86
CA TYR A 139 8.82 -5.53 -3.74
C TYR A 139 9.36 -4.95 -2.42
N LEU A 140 10.66 -4.68 -2.33
CA LEU A 140 11.25 -3.94 -1.24
C LEU A 140 10.61 -2.55 -1.06
N ALA A 141 10.03 -1.96 -2.12
CA ALA A 141 9.28 -0.70 -2.01
C ALA A 141 7.84 -0.87 -1.49
N ASP A 142 7.36 -2.09 -1.29
CA ASP A 142 6.04 -2.34 -0.72
C ASP A 142 5.96 -1.83 0.72
N ARG A 143 4.93 -1.04 1.03
CA ARG A 143 4.78 -0.36 2.32
C ARG A 143 4.68 -1.32 3.52
N PHE A 144 4.10 -2.50 3.32
CA PHE A 144 3.76 -3.41 4.41
C PHE A 144 4.76 -4.56 4.53
N ARG A 145 5.28 -5.04 3.38
CA ARG A 145 6.12 -6.24 3.31
C ARG A 145 7.56 -5.95 2.93
N GLY A 146 7.85 -4.78 2.38
CA GLY A 146 9.19 -4.43 1.90
C GLY A 146 10.27 -4.46 2.99
N ALA A 147 9.90 -4.17 4.25
CA ALA A 147 10.83 -4.25 5.37
C ALA A 147 11.46 -5.65 5.54
N VAL A 148 10.68 -6.71 5.29
CA VAL A 148 11.12 -8.10 5.40
C VAL A 148 12.29 -8.40 4.45
N TRP A 149 12.36 -7.72 3.29
CA TRP A 149 13.37 -7.99 2.27
C TRP A 149 14.71 -7.42 2.75
N GLU A 150 14.70 -6.20 3.26
CA GLU A 150 15.88 -5.58 3.88
C GLU A 150 16.35 -6.37 5.09
N GLU A 151 15.44 -6.87 5.94
CA GLU A 151 15.79 -7.72 7.08
C GLU A 151 16.54 -8.98 6.62
N VAL A 152 16.03 -9.69 5.61
CA VAL A 152 16.70 -10.88 5.08
C VAL A 152 18.09 -10.55 4.54
N ILE A 153 18.23 -9.48 3.74
CA ILE A 153 19.51 -9.06 3.18
C ILE A 153 20.52 -8.72 4.28
N LEU A 154 20.10 -7.99 5.31
CA LEU A 154 20.97 -7.58 6.41
C LEU A 154 21.37 -8.73 7.34
N HIS A 155 20.50 -9.74 7.52
CA HIS A 155 20.71 -10.82 8.51
C HIS A 155 21.29 -12.10 7.95
N LEU A 156 21.28 -12.29 6.62
CA LEU A 156 21.90 -13.46 6.03
C LEU A 156 23.40 -13.49 6.40
N PRO A 157 23.98 -14.67 6.66
CA PRO A 157 25.43 -14.77 6.88
C PRO A 157 26.21 -14.26 5.65
N PRO A 158 27.34 -13.54 5.80
CA PRO A 158 28.10 -12.97 4.67
C PRO A 158 28.56 -13.99 3.62
N GLU A 159 28.76 -15.24 4.01
CA GLU A 159 29.13 -16.35 3.14
C GLU A 159 28.01 -16.79 2.18
N VAL A 160 26.76 -16.47 2.48
CA VAL A 160 25.61 -16.79 1.60
C VAL A 160 25.56 -15.80 0.44
N ARG A 161 25.62 -16.34 -0.78
CA ARG A 161 25.53 -15.55 -2.02
C ARG A 161 24.09 -15.22 -2.36
N LEU A 162 23.85 -13.96 -2.71
CA LEU A 162 22.51 -13.48 -3.01
C LEU A 162 22.29 -13.37 -4.51
N VAL A 163 21.14 -13.84 -4.98
CA VAL A 163 20.67 -13.69 -6.36
C VAL A 163 19.40 -12.85 -6.34
N SER A 164 19.55 -11.54 -6.54
CA SER A 164 18.45 -10.58 -6.49
C SER A 164 17.90 -10.33 -7.89
N LEU A 165 16.67 -10.78 -8.16
CA LEU A 165 16.00 -10.58 -9.45
C LEU A 165 14.98 -9.45 -9.33
N SER A 166 15.03 -8.48 -10.24
CA SER A 166 14.18 -7.30 -10.18
C SER A 166 13.66 -6.89 -11.57
N ALA A 167 12.48 -6.29 -11.61
CA ALA A 167 12.07 -5.45 -12.73
C ALA A 167 13.04 -4.26 -12.90
N THR A 168 12.98 -3.59 -14.05
CA THR A 168 13.84 -2.44 -14.35
C THR A 168 13.56 -1.27 -13.40
N VAL A 169 14.56 -0.91 -12.58
CA VAL A 169 14.53 0.23 -11.66
C VAL A 169 15.60 1.25 -12.05
N SER A 170 15.30 2.55 -11.92
CA SER A 170 16.18 3.62 -12.42
C SER A 170 17.41 3.87 -11.54
N ASN A 171 17.40 3.38 -10.30
CA ASN A 171 18.47 3.50 -9.32
C ASN A 171 19.09 2.14 -8.99
N ALA A 172 19.16 1.22 -9.96
CA ALA A 172 19.77 -0.10 -9.78
C ALA A 172 21.19 -0.02 -9.21
N GLU A 173 22.00 0.94 -9.65
CA GLU A 173 23.34 1.15 -9.09
C GLU A 173 23.36 1.71 -7.66
N GLU A 174 22.37 2.52 -7.27
CA GLU A 174 22.24 2.95 -5.87
C GLU A 174 21.96 1.73 -4.97
N PHE A 175 21.05 0.87 -5.41
CA PHE A 175 20.72 -0.35 -4.69
C PHE A 175 21.89 -1.34 -4.68
N GLY A 176 22.61 -1.48 -5.80
CA GLY A 176 23.83 -2.27 -5.91
C GLY A 176 24.95 -1.77 -4.98
N ALA A 177 25.17 -0.46 -4.88
CA ALA A 177 26.16 0.11 -3.97
C ALA A 177 25.80 -0.14 -2.49
N TRP A 178 24.51 -0.11 -2.14
CA TRP A 178 24.06 -0.49 -0.80
C TRP A 178 24.32 -1.98 -0.53
N MET A 179 23.95 -2.85 -1.48
CA MET A 179 24.22 -4.28 -1.42
C MET A 179 25.72 -4.56 -1.24
N GLU A 180 26.58 -3.85 -1.98
CA GLU A 180 28.04 -3.96 -1.85
C GLU A 180 28.52 -3.53 -0.46
N THR A 181 27.94 -2.46 0.09
CA THR A 181 28.28 -1.97 1.44
C THR A 181 27.92 -2.99 2.53
N VAL A 182 26.80 -3.70 2.41
CA VAL A 182 26.29 -4.60 3.47
C VAL A 182 26.60 -6.07 3.25
N ARG A 183 26.84 -6.51 2.01
CA ARG A 183 27.12 -7.91 1.63
C ARG A 183 28.52 -8.13 1.06
N GLY A 184 29.21 -7.06 0.69
CA GLY A 184 30.44 -7.16 -0.11
C GLY A 184 30.12 -7.46 -1.59
N ASP A 185 31.05 -8.15 -2.23
CA ASP A 185 31.13 -8.29 -3.69
C ASP A 185 29.79 -8.71 -4.36
N THR A 186 29.20 -7.76 -5.09
CA THR A 186 27.89 -7.89 -5.76
C THR A 186 27.96 -7.28 -7.17
N ALA A 187 27.80 -8.12 -8.19
CA ALA A 187 27.72 -7.67 -9.58
C ALA A 187 26.33 -7.11 -9.89
N VAL A 188 26.27 -5.89 -10.43
CA VAL A 188 25.02 -5.25 -10.88
C VAL A 188 24.89 -5.43 -12.39
N ILE A 189 23.87 -6.17 -12.82
CA ILE A 189 23.55 -6.44 -14.22
C ILE A 189 22.23 -5.74 -14.55
N VAL A 190 22.28 -4.77 -15.45
CA VAL A 190 21.10 -4.05 -15.93
C VAL A 190 20.92 -4.33 -17.41
N ASP A 191 19.74 -4.80 -17.79
CA ASP A 191 19.31 -4.90 -19.17
C ASP A 191 17.97 -4.15 -19.33
N GLU A 192 17.82 -3.37 -20.39
CA GLU A 192 16.59 -2.63 -20.69
C GLU A 192 15.86 -3.21 -21.91
N THR A 193 16.38 -4.32 -22.46
CA THR A 193 15.90 -4.89 -23.71
C THR A 193 14.69 -5.78 -23.44
N ARG A 194 13.56 -5.44 -24.04
CA ARG A 194 12.35 -6.27 -23.96
C ARG A 194 12.40 -7.35 -25.05
N PRO A 195 12.31 -8.66 -24.74
CA PRO A 195 12.39 -9.72 -25.76
C PRO A 195 11.25 -9.66 -26.78
N VAL A 196 10.05 -9.28 -26.34
CA VAL A 196 8.89 -9.07 -27.19
C VAL A 196 8.60 -7.56 -27.24
N PRO A 197 8.83 -6.87 -28.36
CA PRO A 197 8.55 -5.45 -28.50
C PRO A 197 7.11 -5.10 -28.08
N LEU A 198 6.91 -3.92 -27.50
CA LEU A 198 5.60 -3.43 -27.07
C LEU A 198 5.15 -2.29 -27.97
N TRP A 199 4.01 -2.46 -28.63
CA TRP A 199 3.31 -1.39 -29.35
C TRP A 199 2.27 -0.74 -28.45
N GLN A 200 2.24 0.59 -28.47
CA GLN A 200 1.36 1.41 -27.65
C GLN A 200 0.27 1.99 -28.54
N HIS A 201 -0.98 1.75 -28.16
CA HIS A 201 -2.17 2.10 -28.93
C HIS A 201 -3.15 2.92 -28.11
N VAL A 202 -3.92 3.77 -28.78
CA VAL A 202 -5.09 4.46 -28.21
C VAL A 202 -6.33 4.07 -29.00
N MET A 203 -7.34 3.54 -28.32
CA MET A 203 -8.62 3.21 -28.93
C MET A 203 -9.61 4.37 -28.76
N VAL A 204 -10.02 4.99 -29.88
CA VAL A 204 -10.97 6.10 -29.91
C VAL A 204 -12.25 5.66 -30.60
N GLY A 205 -13.28 5.29 -29.82
CA GLY A 205 -14.46 4.60 -30.38
C GLY A 205 -14.08 3.20 -30.85
N ARG A 206 -14.44 2.83 -32.09
CA ARG A 206 -14.09 1.52 -32.69
C ARG A 206 -12.74 1.51 -33.42
N ARG A 207 -12.04 2.65 -33.49
CA ARG A 207 -10.76 2.77 -34.21
C ARG A 207 -9.58 2.67 -33.26
N LEU A 208 -8.58 1.89 -33.66
CA LEU A 208 -7.30 1.74 -32.97
C LEU A 208 -6.26 2.62 -33.69
N PHE A 209 -5.52 3.42 -32.94
CA PHE A 209 -4.45 4.28 -33.44
C PHE A 209 -3.16 3.97 -32.69
N ASP A 210 -2.02 4.02 -33.37
CA ASP A 210 -0.72 4.02 -32.70
C ASP A 210 -0.57 5.30 -31.86
N LEU A 211 0.04 5.18 -30.67
CA LEU A 211 0.30 6.33 -29.80
C LEU A 211 1.44 7.20 -30.32
N PHE A 212 2.45 6.58 -30.93
CA PHE A 212 3.67 7.24 -31.41
C PHE A 212 3.74 7.20 -32.93
N ASP A 213 4.22 8.30 -33.52
CA ASP A 213 4.52 8.33 -34.95
C ASP A 213 5.77 7.50 -35.25
N THR A 214 5.60 6.37 -35.92
CA THR A 214 6.69 5.49 -36.34
C THR A 214 7.36 5.94 -37.65
N LYS A 215 6.87 7.01 -38.29
CA LYS A 215 7.35 7.51 -39.60
C LYS A 215 8.38 8.62 -39.49
N SER A 216 8.54 9.25 -38.33
CA SER A 216 9.53 10.32 -38.09
C SER A 216 10.82 9.77 -37.46
N SER A 217 11.97 10.00 -38.11
CA SER A 217 13.29 9.53 -37.65
C SER A 217 13.88 10.37 -36.51
N ASP A 218 13.19 11.42 -36.05
CA ASP A 218 13.68 12.35 -35.04
C ASP A 218 13.35 11.85 -33.62
N GLN A 219 14.35 11.84 -32.75
CA GLN A 219 14.31 11.37 -31.35
C GLN A 219 13.36 12.14 -30.40
N LYS A 220 12.37 12.86 -30.90
CA LYS A 220 11.31 13.47 -30.08
C LYS A 220 10.12 12.54 -30.03
N ILE A 221 9.75 12.12 -28.83
CA ILE A 221 8.52 11.38 -28.55
C ILE A 221 7.33 12.28 -28.94
N LEU A 222 6.82 12.10 -30.16
CA LEU A 222 5.69 12.83 -30.70
C LEU A 222 4.48 11.89 -30.74
N VAL A 223 3.35 12.37 -30.22
CA VAL A 223 2.06 11.68 -30.34
C VAL A 223 1.65 11.67 -31.80
N ASP A 224 1.12 10.54 -32.29
CA ASP A 224 0.66 10.38 -33.67
C ASP A 224 -0.30 11.52 -34.10
N GLU A 225 0.00 12.14 -35.24
CA GLU A 225 -0.75 13.31 -35.72
C GLU A 225 -2.18 12.96 -36.14
N ASP A 226 -2.40 11.76 -36.68
CA ASP A 226 -3.70 11.31 -37.12
C ASP A 226 -4.62 11.04 -35.92
N LEU A 227 -4.09 10.48 -34.83
CA LEU A 227 -4.76 10.36 -33.53
C LEU A 227 -5.19 11.73 -33.00
N VAL A 228 -4.26 12.70 -32.93
CA VAL A 228 -4.56 14.06 -32.44
C VAL A 228 -5.60 14.75 -33.31
N ARG A 229 -5.49 14.62 -34.64
CA ARG A 229 -6.46 15.18 -35.60
C ARG A 229 -7.84 14.56 -35.42
N TYR A 230 -7.91 13.23 -35.26
CA TYR A 230 -9.15 12.51 -35.07
C TYR A 230 -9.86 12.90 -33.77
N ILE A 231 -9.13 13.00 -32.65
CA ILE A 231 -9.68 13.45 -31.36
C ILE A 231 -10.25 14.87 -31.49
N LYS A 232 -9.50 15.81 -32.08
CA LYS A 232 -9.98 17.19 -32.29
C LYS A 232 -11.25 17.27 -33.12
N HIS A 233 -11.34 16.48 -34.21
CA HIS A 233 -12.56 16.42 -35.02
C HIS A 233 -13.74 15.87 -34.22
N ARG A 234 -13.52 14.83 -33.43
CA ARG A 234 -14.57 14.22 -32.59
C ARG A 234 -15.07 15.17 -31.49
N GLU A 235 -14.16 15.83 -30.78
CA GLU A 235 -14.52 16.85 -29.78
C GLU A 235 -15.30 18.01 -30.39
N THR A 236 -14.97 18.41 -31.62
CA THR A 236 -15.69 19.45 -32.34
C THR A 236 -17.10 19.00 -32.74
N ALA A 237 -17.25 17.76 -33.22
CA ALA A 237 -18.55 17.17 -33.56
C ALA A 237 -19.46 17.04 -32.32
N ASP A 238 -18.90 16.61 -31.18
CA ASP A 238 -19.65 16.51 -29.92
C ASP A 238 -20.11 17.90 -29.42
N ARG A 239 -19.30 18.95 -29.61
CA ARG A 239 -19.69 20.34 -29.30
C ARG A 239 -20.80 20.85 -30.22
N MET A 240 -20.80 20.48 -31.50
CA MET A 240 -21.84 20.88 -32.46
C MET A 240 -23.18 20.19 -32.18
N ASN A 241 -23.16 18.91 -31.79
CA ASN A 241 -24.38 18.16 -31.43
C ASN A 241 -25.01 18.64 -30.10
N GLY A 242 -24.25 19.32 -29.23
CA GLY A 242 -24.76 19.94 -28.00
C GLY A 242 -25.66 21.17 -28.22
N TRP A 243 -25.81 21.66 -29.45
CA TRP A 243 -26.62 22.86 -29.76
C TRP A 243 -28.06 22.60 -30.24
N SER A 244 -28.50 21.34 -30.36
CA SER A 244 -29.90 21.00 -30.67
C SER A 244 -30.67 20.53 -29.43
N GLY A 245 -31.11 21.47 -28.58
CA GLY A 245 -32.04 21.17 -27.49
C GLY A 245 -32.42 22.41 -26.64
N PRO A 246 -33.71 22.65 -26.32
CA PRO A 246 -34.13 23.83 -25.56
C PRO A 246 -33.50 23.86 -24.16
N ARG A 247 -33.00 25.04 -23.78
CA ARG A 247 -32.37 25.36 -22.49
C ARG A 247 -33.26 24.93 -21.31
N HIS A 248 -32.90 23.84 -20.65
CA HIS A 248 -33.26 23.60 -19.25
C HIS A 248 -32.04 23.83 -18.36
N ARG A 249 -32.26 24.69 -17.37
CA ARG A 249 -31.28 25.32 -16.49
C ARG A 249 -30.97 24.34 -15.35
N GLY A 250 -29.76 23.78 -15.34
CA GLY A 250 -29.18 23.08 -14.19
C GLY A 250 -29.18 21.55 -14.26
N GLY A 251 -28.17 20.97 -14.92
CA GLY A 251 -27.83 19.54 -14.83
C GLY A 251 -26.42 19.29 -15.39
N PRO A 252 -25.63 18.34 -14.83
CA PRO A 252 -24.25 18.10 -15.25
C PRO A 252 -24.20 17.57 -16.69
N ARG A 253 -23.14 17.92 -17.44
CA ARG A 253 -22.87 17.54 -18.84
C ARG A 253 -23.11 16.03 -19.05
N ARG A 254 -24.17 15.66 -19.79
CA ARG A 254 -24.42 14.32 -20.39
C ARG A 254 -23.81 14.29 -21.80
N ASP A 255 -23.27 13.22 -22.37
CA ASP A 255 -22.99 11.84 -21.95
C ASP A 255 -21.93 11.29 -22.94
N PHE A 256 -20.63 11.41 -22.66
CA PHE A 256 -19.65 10.62 -23.41
C PHE A 256 -19.86 9.15 -23.08
N ARG A 257 -20.27 8.34 -24.06
CA ARG A 257 -20.39 6.89 -23.89
C ARG A 257 -19.13 6.20 -24.43
N PRO A 258 -18.33 5.55 -23.57
CA PRO A 258 -17.22 4.74 -24.03
C PRO A 258 -17.73 3.58 -24.88
N LEU A 259 -16.84 3.01 -25.71
CA LEU A 259 -17.15 1.81 -26.48
C LEU A 259 -17.58 0.69 -25.51
N PRO A 260 -18.71 0.01 -25.73
CA PRO A 260 -19.12 -1.11 -24.90
C PRO A 260 -18.03 -2.20 -24.90
N ARG A 261 -17.75 -2.77 -23.74
CA ARG A 261 -16.71 -3.80 -23.57
C ARG A 261 -16.85 -5.01 -24.51
N PRO A 262 -18.07 -5.51 -24.81
CA PRO A 262 -18.21 -6.60 -25.78
C PRO A 262 -17.79 -6.19 -27.19
N GLU A 263 -18.06 -4.94 -27.60
CA GLU A 263 -17.62 -4.43 -28.90
C GLU A 263 -16.11 -4.16 -28.94
N MET A 264 -15.53 -3.72 -27.83
CA MET A 264 -14.07 -3.59 -27.68
C MET A 264 -13.40 -4.94 -27.87
N LEU A 265 -13.86 -5.98 -27.17
CA LEU A 265 -13.31 -7.34 -27.30
C LEU A 265 -13.51 -7.91 -28.71
N ALA A 266 -14.70 -7.74 -29.31
CA ALA A 266 -14.94 -8.15 -30.69
C ALA A 266 -13.98 -7.46 -31.67
N ARG A 267 -13.70 -6.17 -31.46
CA ARG A 267 -12.73 -5.44 -32.29
C ARG A 267 -11.30 -5.96 -32.11
N LEU A 268 -10.89 -6.28 -30.88
CA LEU A 268 -9.59 -6.91 -30.64
C LEU A 268 -9.50 -8.29 -31.30
N ASP A 269 -10.57 -9.08 -31.28
CA ASP A 269 -10.62 -10.38 -31.94
C ASP A 269 -10.54 -10.26 -33.48
N GLU A 270 -11.27 -9.30 -34.08
CA GLU A 270 -11.19 -8.96 -35.51
C GLU A 270 -9.75 -8.63 -35.96
N GLU A 271 -8.97 -7.97 -35.10
CA GLU A 271 -7.57 -7.59 -35.35
C GLU A 271 -6.58 -8.70 -34.92
N GLY A 272 -7.06 -9.85 -34.45
CA GLY A 272 -6.24 -10.96 -33.98
C GLY A 272 -5.47 -10.68 -32.68
N LEU A 273 -5.88 -9.69 -31.90
CA LEU A 273 -5.17 -9.20 -30.72
C LEU A 273 -5.48 -9.98 -29.42
N LEU A 274 -6.28 -11.04 -29.47
CA LEU A 274 -6.55 -11.93 -28.33
C LEU A 274 -5.43 -12.98 -28.14
N PRO A 275 -5.20 -13.49 -26.92
CA PRO A 275 -5.94 -13.20 -25.68
C PRO A 275 -5.60 -11.83 -25.08
N ALA A 276 -6.57 -11.23 -24.39
CA ALA A 276 -6.45 -9.89 -23.82
C ALA A 276 -6.76 -9.85 -22.31
N ILE A 277 -5.98 -9.04 -21.58
CA ILE A 277 -6.26 -8.66 -20.19
C ILE A 277 -6.71 -7.20 -20.18
N THR A 278 -7.94 -6.95 -19.70
CA THR A 278 -8.46 -5.61 -19.51
C THR A 278 -8.37 -5.22 -18.03
N PHE A 279 -7.51 -4.26 -17.70
CA PHE A 279 -7.36 -3.79 -16.33
C PHE A 279 -8.44 -2.78 -15.95
N ILE A 280 -9.16 -3.10 -14.89
CA ILE A 280 -10.21 -2.27 -14.27
C ILE A 280 -9.88 -2.14 -12.79
N PHE A 281 -9.67 -0.92 -12.29
CA PHE A 281 -9.26 -0.66 -10.90
C PHE A 281 -10.38 -0.78 -9.86
N SER A 282 -11.42 -1.55 -10.15
CA SER A 282 -12.54 -1.81 -9.24
C SER A 282 -13.03 -3.24 -9.43
N ARG A 283 -13.17 -3.99 -8.33
CA ARG A 283 -13.65 -5.38 -8.32
C ARG A 283 -15.07 -5.48 -8.89
N ALA A 284 -15.98 -4.64 -8.38
CA ALA A 284 -17.33 -4.50 -8.94
C ALA A 284 -17.31 -4.02 -10.40
N GLY A 285 -16.25 -3.32 -10.82
CA GLY A 285 -16.04 -2.96 -12.22
C GLY A 285 -15.70 -4.16 -13.11
N CYS A 286 -14.85 -5.08 -12.63
CA CYS A 286 -14.55 -6.34 -13.31
C CYS A 286 -15.79 -7.25 -13.41
N ASP A 287 -16.52 -7.43 -12.30
CA ASP A 287 -17.76 -8.22 -12.31
C ASP A 287 -18.81 -7.59 -13.24
N GLY A 288 -18.96 -6.27 -13.18
CA GLY A 288 -19.85 -5.52 -14.06
C GLY A 288 -19.45 -5.60 -15.54
N ALA A 289 -18.16 -5.68 -15.84
CA ALA A 289 -17.64 -5.90 -17.18
C ALA A 289 -17.99 -7.29 -17.70
N LEU A 290 -17.79 -8.32 -16.88
CA LEU A 290 -18.17 -9.69 -17.21
C LEU A 290 -19.67 -9.82 -17.45
N ALA A 291 -20.49 -9.28 -16.55
CA ALA A 291 -21.94 -9.26 -16.68
C ALA A 291 -22.42 -8.52 -17.94
N GLN A 292 -21.74 -7.43 -18.33
CA GLN A 292 -22.02 -6.74 -19.59
C GLN A 292 -21.76 -7.63 -20.81
N CYS A 293 -20.70 -8.43 -20.80
CA CYS A 293 -20.40 -9.40 -21.85
C CYS A 293 -21.38 -10.58 -21.87
N LEU A 294 -21.76 -11.12 -20.72
CA LEU A 294 -22.74 -12.20 -20.64
C LEU A 294 -24.11 -11.81 -21.21
N ARG A 295 -24.53 -10.55 -21.02
CA ARG A 295 -25.77 -10.01 -21.62
C ARG A 295 -25.68 -9.77 -23.13
N SER A 296 -24.48 -9.83 -23.71
CA SER A 296 -24.25 -9.67 -25.15
C SER A 296 -24.24 -11.02 -25.87
N ARG A 297 -24.12 -11.02 -27.19
CA ARG A 297 -23.94 -12.24 -28.01
C ARG A 297 -22.48 -12.65 -28.20
N LEU A 298 -21.53 -11.99 -27.52
CA LEU A 298 -20.10 -12.27 -27.66
C LEU A 298 -19.79 -13.69 -27.16
N ASP A 299 -19.26 -14.54 -28.03
CA ASP A 299 -18.80 -15.88 -27.68
C ASP A 299 -17.40 -16.05 -28.28
N LEU A 300 -16.41 -16.27 -27.39
CA LEU A 300 -15.01 -16.44 -27.75
C LEU A 300 -14.57 -17.90 -27.56
N SER A 301 -15.51 -18.81 -27.31
CA SER A 301 -15.22 -20.22 -27.08
C SER A 301 -15.00 -21.00 -28.39
N ARG A 302 -14.37 -22.16 -28.28
CA ARG A 302 -14.41 -23.18 -29.32
C ARG A 302 -15.12 -24.43 -28.80
N PRO A 303 -15.99 -25.08 -29.58
CA PRO A 303 -16.74 -26.25 -29.12
C PRO A 303 -15.87 -27.42 -28.64
N GLU A 304 -14.67 -27.56 -29.22
CA GLU A 304 -13.68 -28.58 -28.86
C GLU A 304 -13.04 -28.36 -27.48
N GLU A 305 -13.03 -27.12 -26.98
CA GLU A 305 -12.40 -26.72 -25.71
C GLU A 305 -13.33 -26.99 -24.50
N ALA A 306 -14.64 -27.23 -24.74
CA ALA A 306 -15.66 -27.31 -23.67
C ALA A 306 -15.41 -28.44 -22.66
N ALA A 307 -15.02 -29.63 -23.12
CA ALA A 307 -14.76 -30.77 -22.23
C ALA A 307 -13.55 -30.51 -21.32
N GLU A 308 -12.52 -29.82 -21.84
CA GLU A 308 -11.35 -29.45 -21.06
C GLU A 308 -11.68 -28.38 -20.02
N ILE A 309 -12.47 -27.37 -20.40
CA ILE A 309 -12.94 -26.32 -19.48
C ILE A 309 -13.70 -26.95 -18.30
N GLU A 310 -14.65 -27.87 -18.58
CA GLU A 310 -15.42 -28.54 -17.52
C GLU A 310 -14.51 -29.34 -16.57
N ALA A 311 -13.54 -30.09 -17.11
CA ALA A 311 -12.62 -30.87 -16.31
C ALA A 311 -11.79 -30.01 -15.36
N VAL A 312 -11.34 -28.83 -15.82
CA VAL A 312 -10.61 -27.88 -14.98
C VAL A 312 -11.53 -27.29 -13.89
N ILE A 313 -12.76 -26.92 -14.24
CA ILE A 313 -13.75 -26.39 -13.27
C ILE A 313 -14.02 -27.43 -12.18
N GLU A 314 -14.35 -28.67 -12.55
CA GLU A 314 -14.67 -29.73 -11.60
C GLU A 314 -13.51 -30.02 -10.65
N ARG A 315 -12.27 -30.06 -11.16
CA ARG A 315 -11.09 -30.31 -10.33
C ARG A 315 -10.88 -29.24 -9.25
N HIS A 316 -11.16 -27.97 -9.53
CA HIS A 316 -10.96 -26.87 -8.57
C HIS A 316 -12.19 -26.62 -7.68
N THR A 317 -13.37 -27.06 -8.09
CA THR A 317 -14.64 -26.69 -7.42
C THR A 317 -15.46 -27.87 -6.92
N GLY A 318 -15.08 -29.11 -7.23
CA GLY A 318 -15.82 -30.33 -6.85
C GLY A 318 -15.97 -30.53 -5.34
N ASP A 319 -15.05 -29.99 -4.54
CA ASP A 319 -15.10 -30.03 -3.07
C ASP A 319 -15.99 -28.95 -2.44
N LEU A 320 -16.53 -28.02 -3.24
CA LEU A 320 -17.39 -26.95 -2.72
C LEU A 320 -18.78 -27.50 -2.33
N PRO A 321 -19.31 -27.13 -1.15
CA PRO A 321 -20.66 -27.54 -0.77
C PRO A 321 -21.70 -27.02 -1.77
N ARG A 322 -22.58 -27.91 -2.26
CA ARG A 322 -23.63 -27.54 -3.22
C ARG A 322 -24.53 -26.39 -2.73
N ALA A 323 -24.78 -26.31 -1.42
CA ALA A 323 -25.60 -25.26 -0.81
C ALA A 323 -24.95 -23.85 -0.90
N ASP A 324 -23.63 -23.78 -1.10
CA ASP A 324 -22.89 -22.52 -1.18
C ASP A 324 -22.75 -22.04 -2.64
N LEU A 325 -22.92 -22.89 -3.65
CA LEU A 325 -22.68 -22.57 -5.06
C LEU A 325 -23.50 -21.38 -5.57
N ASP A 326 -24.79 -21.30 -5.19
CA ASP A 326 -25.67 -20.19 -5.56
C ASP A 326 -25.20 -18.87 -4.95
N VAL A 327 -24.78 -18.91 -3.67
CA VAL A 327 -24.27 -17.74 -2.93
C VAL A 327 -22.95 -17.25 -3.53
N LEU A 328 -22.15 -18.16 -4.09
CA LEU A 328 -20.87 -17.88 -4.73
C LEU A 328 -21.02 -17.33 -6.16
N GLY A 329 -22.21 -17.34 -6.75
CA GLY A 329 -22.40 -16.95 -8.15
C GLY A 329 -21.76 -17.95 -9.13
N TYR A 330 -21.65 -19.22 -8.73
CA TYR A 330 -20.95 -20.27 -9.49
C TYR A 330 -21.47 -20.43 -10.92
N TRP A 331 -22.79 -20.40 -11.12
CA TRP A 331 -23.39 -20.70 -12.42
C TRP A 331 -23.10 -19.64 -13.48
N GLU A 332 -23.21 -18.35 -13.13
CA GLU A 332 -22.87 -17.25 -14.03
C GLU A 332 -21.36 -17.23 -14.35
N TRP A 333 -20.54 -17.53 -13.35
CA TRP A 333 -19.09 -17.65 -13.52
C TRP A 333 -18.73 -18.83 -14.44
N ARG A 334 -19.35 -20.00 -14.26
CA ARG A 334 -19.16 -21.17 -15.13
C ARG A 334 -19.59 -20.86 -16.56
N GLU A 335 -20.75 -20.25 -16.77
CA GLU A 335 -21.22 -19.85 -18.10
C GLU A 335 -20.23 -18.90 -18.80
N ALA A 336 -19.68 -17.93 -18.08
CA ALA A 336 -18.66 -17.02 -18.60
C ALA A 336 -17.41 -17.76 -19.11
N LEU A 337 -16.91 -18.73 -18.34
CA LEU A 337 -15.76 -19.54 -18.73
C LEU A 337 -16.02 -20.31 -20.02
N PHE A 338 -17.21 -20.91 -20.15
CA PHE A 338 -17.62 -21.58 -21.38
C PHE A 338 -17.71 -20.67 -22.60
N ARG A 339 -17.81 -19.36 -22.42
CA ARG A 339 -17.81 -18.34 -23.50
C ARG A 339 -16.43 -17.73 -23.73
N GLY A 340 -15.39 -18.23 -23.05
CA GLY A 340 -14.02 -17.73 -23.13
C GLY A 340 -13.78 -16.39 -22.40
N LEU A 341 -14.62 -16.06 -21.41
CA LEU A 341 -14.61 -14.80 -20.67
C LEU A 341 -14.38 -15.06 -19.17
N ALA A 342 -13.65 -14.18 -18.49
CA ALA A 342 -13.53 -14.24 -17.04
C ALA A 342 -13.33 -12.87 -16.38
N ALA A 343 -13.66 -12.78 -15.10
CA ALA A 343 -13.17 -11.74 -14.20
C ALA A 343 -12.00 -12.32 -13.36
N HIS A 344 -11.09 -11.46 -12.91
CA HIS A 344 -10.00 -11.83 -12.01
C HIS A 344 -9.71 -10.73 -10.99
N HIS A 345 -10.02 -10.98 -9.71
CA HIS A 345 -9.65 -10.07 -8.63
C HIS A 345 -9.64 -10.75 -7.27
N ALA A 346 -8.98 -10.11 -6.29
CA ALA A 346 -8.84 -10.64 -4.93
C ALA A 346 -10.16 -10.92 -4.18
N GLY A 347 -11.30 -10.34 -4.60
CA GLY A 347 -12.62 -10.64 -4.03
C GLY A 347 -13.26 -11.96 -4.48
N MET A 348 -12.70 -12.63 -5.49
CA MET A 348 -13.18 -13.95 -5.93
C MET A 348 -12.69 -15.03 -4.98
N LEU A 349 -13.42 -16.14 -4.89
CA LEU A 349 -12.95 -17.33 -4.18
C LEU A 349 -11.64 -17.83 -4.82
N PRO A 350 -10.63 -18.26 -4.04
CA PRO A 350 -9.35 -18.67 -4.63
C PRO A 350 -9.47 -19.85 -5.62
N ALA A 351 -10.32 -20.84 -5.34
CA ALA A 351 -10.70 -21.89 -6.30
C ALA A 351 -11.12 -21.34 -7.67
N PHE A 352 -11.93 -20.27 -7.70
CA PHE A 352 -12.36 -19.65 -8.96
C PHE A 352 -11.21 -18.90 -9.64
N ARG A 353 -10.35 -18.24 -8.87
CA ARG A 353 -9.17 -17.54 -9.42
C ARG A 353 -8.17 -18.52 -10.03
N HIS A 354 -7.83 -19.60 -9.34
CA HIS A 354 -6.90 -20.62 -9.84
C HIS A 354 -7.44 -21.29 -11.10
N THR A 355 -8.76 -21.54 -11.16
CA THR A 355 -9.42 -22.02 -12.38
C THR A 355 -9.23 -21.05 -13.55
N VAL A 356 -9.49 -19.75 -13.34
CA VAL A 356 -9.33 -18.72 -14.38
C VAL A 356 -7.87 -18.62 -14.84
N GLU A 357 -6.92 -18.65 -13.90
CA GLU A 357 -5.48 -18.59 -14.18
C GLU A 357 -5.04 -19.76 -15.05
N GLU A 358 -5.44 -20.98 -14.70
CA GLU A 358 -5.10 -22.16 -15.47
C GLU A 358 -5.74 -22.16 -16.87
N LEU A 359 -7.04 -21.83 -16.96
CA LEU A 359 -7.73 -21.76 -18.25
C LEU A 359 -7.14 -20.68 -19.17
N PHE A 360 -6.69 -19.55 -18.63
CA PHE A 360 -6.07 -18.49 -19.41
C PHE A 360 -4.67 -18.88 -19.90
N VAL A 361 -3.84 -19.49 -19.05
CA VAL A 361 -2.51 -19.97 -19.44
C VAL A 361 -2.60 -21.04 -20.53
N ARG A 362 -3.61 -21.91 -20.48
CA ARG A 362 -3.91 -22.90 -21.53
C ARG A 362 -4.52 -22.29 -22.81
N GLY A 363 -4.90 -21.01 -22.79
CA GLY A 363 -5.51 -20.33 -23.92
C GLY A 363 -7.01 -20.64 -24.14
N LEU A 364 -7.66 -21.27 -23.16
CA LEU A 364 -9.10 -21.63 -23.20
C LEU A 364 -9.99 -20.43 -22.85
N VAL A 365 -9.49 -19.51 -22.01
CA VAL A 365 -10.12 -18.19 -21.76
C VAL A 365 -9.34 -17.14 -22.55
N ARG A 366 -10.05 -16.35 -23.37
CA ARG A 366 -9.43 -15.37 -24.29
C ARG A 366 -9.51 -13.94 -23.79
N ALA A 367 -10.44 -13.61 -22.90
CA ALA A 367 -10.56 -12.27 -22.34
C ALA A 367 -10.76 -12.30 -20.82
N VAL A 368 -9.91 -11.57 -20.10
CA VAL A 368 -9.96 -11.46 -18.64
C VAL A 368 -10.10 -10.00 -18.24
N PHE A 369 -11.09 -9.69 -17.39
CA PHE A 369 -11.23 -8.40 -16.72
C PHE A 369 -10.58 -8.46 -15.34
N ALA A 370 -9.43 -7.81 -15.18
CA ALA A 370 -8.60 -7.97 -14.00
C ALA A 370 -8.40 -6.69 -13.20
N THR A 371 -8.24 -6.80 -11.89
CA THR A 371 -7.66 -5.71 -11.09
C THR A 371 -6.12 -5.73 -11.19
N GLU A 372 -5.48 -4.63 -10.79
CA GLU A 372 -4.01 -4.47 -10.77
C GLU A 372 -3.27 -5.61 -10.04
N THR A 373 -3.91 -6.25 -9.06
CA THR A 373 -3.34 -7.39 -8.31
C THR A 373 -2.85 -8.53 -9.20
N LEU A 374 -3.41 -8.68 -10.40
CA LEU A 374 -2.95 -9.68 -11.36
C LEU A 374 -1.55 -9.36 -11.92
N ALA A 375 -1.25 -8.07 -12.14
CA ALA A 375 0.04 -7.64 -12.68
C ALA A 375 1.20 -7.89 -11.73
N LEU A 376 0.90 -8.16 -10.45
CA LEU A 376 1.86 -8.19 -9.36
C LEU A 376 2.45 -9.59 -9.07
N GLY A 377 1.93 -10.71 -9.58
CA GLY A 377 2.54 -11.98 -9.14
C GLY A 377 2.01 -13.29 -9.68
N ILE A 378 1.56 -13.36 -10.93
CA ILE A 378 1.25 -14.66 -11.57
C ILE A 378 1.77 -14.62 -13.01
N ASN A 379 2.35 -15.70 -13.51
CA ASN A 379 2.79 -15.79 -14.90
C ASN A 379 1.61 -15.99 -15.85
N MET A 380 0.84 -14.93 -16.08
CA MET A 380 -0.32 -14.93 -16.95
C MET A 380 -0.16 -13.89 -18.08
N PRO A 381 0.76 -14.12 -19.04
CA PRO A 381 1.02 -13.19 -20.13
C PRO A 381 -0.11 -13.25 -21.18
N ALA A 382 -0.48 -12.10 -21.71
CA ALA A 382 -1.51 -11.96 -22.75
C ALA A 382 -0.86 -11.43 -24.03
N ARG A 383 -1.52 -11.56 -25.19
CA ARG A 383 -1.06 -10.86 -26.40
C ARG A 383 -1.28 -9.35 -26.25
N THR A 384 -2.42 -8.99 -25.66
CA THR A 384 -2.84 -7.59 -25.49
C THR A 384 -3.19 -7.25 -24.05
N VAL A 385 -2.82 -6.04 -23.61
CA VAL A 385 -3.27 -5.44 -22.36
C VAL A 385 -4.10 -4.20 -22.67
N VAL A 386 -5.26 -4.07 -22.04
CA VAL A 386 -6.16 -2.92 -22.20
C VAL A 386 -6.27 -2.15 -20.89
N LEU A 387 -6.12 -0.82 -20.94
CA LEU A 387 -6.31 0.08 -19.79
C LEU A 387 -7.55 0.95 -20.02
N GLU A 388 -8.61 0.74 -19.22
CA GLU A 388 -9.84 1.54 -19.33
C GLU A 388 -9.68 2.95 -18.75
N ARG A 389 -8.88 3.08 -17.69
CA ARG A 389 -8.64 4.35 -17.00
C ARG A 389 -7.16 4.47 -16.67
N LEU A 390 -6.71 5.71 -16.46
CA LEU A 390 -5.36 6.03 -15.99
C LEU A 390 -5.36 6.63 -14.59
N VAL A 391 -6.50 6.58 -13.91
CA VAL A 391 -6.69 7.09 -12.55
C VAL A 391 -7.24 5.96 -11.69
N LYS A 392 -6.64 5.74 -10.53
CA LYS A 392 -7.05 4.72 -9.55
C LYS A 392 -7.20 5.32 -8.15
N PHE A 393 -7.96 4.64 -7.29
CA PHE A 393 -8.05 5.00 -5.88
C PHE A 393 -6.92 4.27 -5.12
N ASN A 394 -6.06 5.02 -4.42
CA ASN A 394 -4.91 4.46 -3.71
C ASN A 394 -5.17 4.21 -2.20
N GLY A 395 -6.43 4.25 -1.77
CA GLY A 395 -6.84 4.16 -0.36
C GLY A 395 -7.18 5.50 0.27
N GLU A 396 -6.61 6.61 -0.25
CA GLU A 396 -6.85 7.96 0.28
C GLU A 396 -7.46 8.89 -0.78
N THR A 397 -6.92 8.87 -2.00
CA THR A 397 -7.32 9.77 -3.08
C THR A 397 -7.37 9.05 -4.43
N HIS A 398 -8.07 9.64 -5.39
CA HIS A 398 -7.96 9.25 -6.78
C HIS A 398 -6.67 9.86 -7.35
N ALA A 399 -5.69 9.01 -7.63
CA ALA A 399 -4.38 9.37 -8.15
C ALA A 399 -4.18 8.82 -9.57
N GLU A 400 -3.43 9.55 -10.39
CA GLU A 400 -2.98 9.07 -11.69
C GLU A 400 -2.02 7.88 -11.53
N LEU A 401 -2.04 6.97 -12.49
CA LEU A 401 -1.07 5.88 -12.56
C LEU A 401 0.35 6.43 -12.68
N THR A 402 1.24 5.86 -11.90
CA THR A 402 2.67 6.14 -12.04
C THR A 402 3.26 5.40 -13.25
N PRO A 403 4.38 5.86 -13.83
CA PRO A 403 5.07 5.14 -14.89
C PRO A 403 5.45 3.69 -14.55
N GLY A 404 5.79 3.44 -13.27
CA GLY A 404 6.11 2.11 -12.79
C GLY A 404 4.91 1.16 -12.83
N GLU A 405 3.76 1.60 -12.31
CA GLU A 405 2.51 0.84 -12.37
C GLU A 405 2.07 0.60 -13.83
N TYR A 406 2.19 1.62 -14.68
CA TYR A 406 1.88 1.50 -16.11
C TYR A 406 2.75 0.43 -16.79
N THR A 407 4.05 0.43 -16.52
CA THR A 407 5.01 -0.54 -17.09
C THR A 407 4.79 -1.96 -16.53
N GLN A 408 4.40 -2.10 -15.25
CA GLN A 408 4.02 -3.38 -14.67
C GLN A 408 2.76 -3.98 -15.33
N LEU A 409 1.73 -3.15 -15.55
CA LEU A 409 0.48 -3.56 -16.19
C LEU A 409 0.72 -3.95 -17.66
N THR A 410 1.31 -3.04 -18.44
CA THR A 410 1.56 -3.25 -19.88
C THR A 410 2.66 -4.28 -20.16
N GLY A 411 3.55 -4.52 -19.18
CA GLY A 411 4.58 -5.56 -19.22
C GLY A 411 4.02 -6.98 -19.39
N ARG A 412 2.72 -7.19 -19.16
CA ARG A 412 2.02 -8.46 -19.39
C ARG A 412 1.67 -8.74 -20.85
N ALA A 413 1.81 -7.76 -21.74
CA ALA A 413 1.47 -7.90 -23.16
C ALA A 413 2.64 -8.48 -23.99
N GLY A 414 2.42 -9.51 -24.79
CA GLY A 414 3.45 -10.21 -25.55
C GLY A 414 4.00 -11.42 -24.78
N ARG A 415 3.62 -12.61 -25.24
CA ARG A 415 4.02 -13.91 -24.70
C ARG A 415 5.33 -14.34 -25.36
N ARG A 416 6.42 -14.45 -24.59
CA ARG A 416 7.72 -14.87 -25.10
C ARG A 416 7.62 -16.27 -25.74
N GLY A 417 8.14 -16.39 -26.96
CA GLY A 417 8.12 -17.65 -27.73
C GLY A 417 6.80 -17.95 -28.44
N ILE A 418 5.77 -17.12 -28.27
CA ILE A 418 4.46 -17.27 -28.93
C ILE A 418 4.14 -16.02 -29.77
N ASP A 419 4.26 -14.84 -29.17
CA ASP A 419 3.98 -13.56 -29.84
C ASP A 419 5.28 -12.92 -30.35
N ILE A 420 5.23 -12.36 -31.56
CA ILE A 420 6.32 -11.56 -32.15
C ILE A 420 6.32 -10.14 -31.54
N GLU A 421 5.14 -9.65 -31.16
CA GLU A 421 4.91 -8.33 -30.60
C GLU A 421 3.77 -8.37 -29.57
N GLY A 422 3.84 -7.49 -28.57
CA GLY A 422 2.78 -7.27 -27.59
C GLY A 422 2.10 -5.93 -27.81
N HIS A 423 0.84 -5.81 -27.41
CA HIS A 423 0.05 -4.61 -27.62
C HIS A 423 -0.50 -4.07 -26.29
N ALA A 424 -0.29 -2.79 -26.02
CA ALA A 424 -0.90 -2.07 -24.92
C ALA A 424 -1.90 -1.05 -25.48
N VAL A 425 -3.17 -1.15 -25.08
CA VAL A 425 -4.28 -0.37 -25.62
C VAL A 425 -4.88 0.49 -24.52
N VAL A 426 -4.81 1.81 -24.66
CA VAL A 426 -5.47 2.76 -23.75
C VAL A 426 -6.83 3.16 -24.33
N MET A 427 -7.90 3.00 -23.55
CA MET A 427 -9.23 3.47 -23.94
C MET A 427 -9.30 4.99 -23.81
N TRP A 428 -9.61 5.67 -24.90
CA TRP A 428 -9.72 7.13 -24.87
C TRP A 428 -11.00 7.61 -24.18
N HIS A 429 -10.84 8.63 -23.35
CA HIS A 429 -11.92 9.41 -22.73
C HIS A 429 -11.63 10.90 -22.92
N PRO A 430 -12.65 11.79 -22.89
CA PRO A 430 -12.44 13.24 -23.00
C PRO A 430 -11.52 13.83 -21.94
N ASP A 431 -11.39 13.19 -20.78
CA ASP A 431 -10.51 13.62 -19.69
C ASP A 431 -9.08 13.07 -19.81
N VAL A 432 -8.78 12.27 -20.84
CA VAL A 432 -7.45 11.67 -21.08
C VAL A 432 -6.65 12.55 -22.04
N ASP A 433 -5.56 13.14 -21.54
CA ASP A 433 -4.55 13.81 -22.35
C ASP A 433 -3.58 12.78 -22.96
N THR A 434 -3.56 12.67 -24.28
CA THR A 434 -2.67 11.75 -25.01
C THR A 434 -1.19 12.06 -24.79
N SER A 435 -0.84 13.31 -24.48
CA SER A 435 0.54 13.71 -24.14
C SER A 435 0.96 13.13 -22.79
N ALA A 436 0.04 13.07 -21.82
CA ALA A 436 0.28 12.44 -20.54
C ALA A 436 0.43 10.92 -20.70
N VAL A 437 -0.39 10.28 -21.56
CA VAL A 437 -0.24 8.86 -21.91
C VAL A 437 1.12 8.57 -22.54
N ALA A 438 1.56 9.41 -23.48
CA ALA A 438 2.89 9.33 -24.07
C ALA A 438 4.01 9.49 -23.04
N GLY A 439 3.85 10.38 -22.05
CA GLY A 439 4.78 10.52 -20.91
C GLY A 439 4.88 9.25 -20.06
N LEU A 440 3.75 8.60 -19.77
CA LEU A 440 3.70 7.33 -19.05
C LEU A 440 4.35 6.19 -19.86
N ALA A 441 4.03 6.10 -21.14
CA ALA A 441 4.53 5.05 -22.03
C ALA A 441 6.02 5.19 -22.38
N SER A 442 6.57 6.40 -22.31
CA SER A 442 7.99 6.66 -22.58
C SER A 442 8.90 6.46 -21.37
N THR A 443 8.38 6.63 -20.15
CA THR A 443 9.16 6.49 -18.91
C THR A 443 9.23 5.02 -18.48
N ARG A 444 10.34 4.35 -18.77
CA ARG A 444 10.49 2.88 -18.58
C ARG A 444 10.98 2.44 -17.20
N THR A 445 11.51 3.35 -16.38
CA THR A 445 12.16 3.01 -15.11
C THR A 445 11.76 3.96 -13.98
N TYR A 446 11.74 3.45 -12.75
CA TYR A 446 11.37 4.21 -11.54
C TYR A 446 12.34 3.89 -10.39
N PRO A 447 12.55 4.84 -9.46
CA PRO A 447 13.47 4.62 -8.36
C PRO A 447 12.84 3.70 -7.30
N LEU A 448 13.57 2.65 -6.91
CA LEU A 448 13.29 1.82 -5.77
C LEU A 448 13.49 2.63 -4.48
N ARG A 449 12.43 2.78 -3.68
CA ARG A 449 12.49 3.48 -2.38
C ARG A 449 12.23 2.49 -1.26
N SER A 450 13.09 2.50 -0.25
CA SER A 450 12.88 1.69 0.95
C SER A 450 11.57 2.05 1.66
N SER A 451 10.83 1.03 2.10
CA SER A 451 9.69 1.16 3.02
C SER A 451 10.05 0.82 4.48
N PHE A 452 11.31 0.49 4.74
CA PHE A 452 11.78 -0.06 6.01
C PHE A 452 11.57 0.92 7.18
N ARG A 453 10.88 0.45 8.22
CA ARG A 453 10.60 1.19 9.46
C ARG A 453 10.60 0.23 10.65
N PRO A 454 11.21 0.61 11.79
CA PRO A 454 11.19 -0.25 12.97
C PRO A 454 9.77 -0.34 13.54
N GLY A 455 9.27 -1.58 13.69
CA GLY A 455 8.05 -1.92 14.44
C GLY A 455 8.37 -2.58 15.78
N TYR A 456 7.37 -2.84 16.62
CA TYR A 456 7.58 -3.44 17.96
C TYR A 456 8.13 -4.86 17.88
N ASN A 457 7.47 -5.75 17.13
CA ASN A 457 7.93 -7.13 16.90
C ASN A 457 9.34 -7.19 16.33
N MET A 458 9.63 -6.41 15.28
CA MET A 458 10.97 -6.33 14.69
C MET A 458 12.00 -5.90 15.74
N SER A 459 11.73 -4.81 16.46
CA SER A 459 12.67 -4.26 17.44
C SER A 459 13.00 -5.28 18.54
N ILE A 460 11.99 -6.00 19.05
CA ILE A 460 12.18 -7.06 20.04
C ILE A 460 13.00 -8.22 19.48
N ASN A 461 12.68 -8.72 18.28
CA ASN A 461 13.43 -9.84 17.67
C ASN A 461 14.90 -9.48 17.44
N LEU A 462 15.17 -8.23 17.03
CA LEU A 462 16.54 -7.73 16.90
C LEU A 462 17.25 -7.70 18.26
N ILE A 463 16.63 -7.14 19.29
CA ILE A 463 17.23 -7.06 20.64
C ILE A 463 17.48 -8.46 21.22
N ASP A 464 16.54 -9.40 21.05
CA ASP A 464 16.68 -10.78 21.57
C ASP A 464 17.88 -11.50 20.94
N ARG A 465 18.13 -11.25 19.65
CA ARG A 465 19.18 -11.94 18.88
C ARG A 465 20.57 -11.34 19.03
N MET A 466 20.67 -10.00 19.04
CA MET A 466 21.98 -9.30 18.96
C MET A 466 22.15 -8.19 20.00
N GLY A 467 21.14 -7.92 20.83
CA GLY A 467 21.15 -6.85 21.82
C GLY A 467 20.89 -5.46 21.23
N ALA A 468 20.39 -4.54 22.07
CA ALA A 468 19.90 -3.24 21.60
C ALA A 468 20.93 -2.39 20.84
N ALA A 469 22.21 -2.45 21.24
CA ALA A 469 23.27 -1.67 20.59
C ALA A 469 23.56 -2.15 19.16
N GLN A 470 23.68 -3.46 18.95
CA GLN A 470 23.94 -4.03 17.62
C GLN A 470 22.71 -3.88 16.72
N SER A 471 21.51 -4.05 17.26
CA SER A 471 20.24 -3.78 16.56
C SER A 471 20.18 -2.35 16.04
N ARG A 472 20.58 -1.38 16.87
CA ARG A 472 20.64 0.03 16.48
C ARG A 472 21.62 0.27 15.32
N GLU A 473 22.80 -0.35 15.37
CA GLU A 473 23.81 -0.26 14.30
C GLU A 473 23.31 -0.90 13.00
N LEU A 474 22.60 -2.02 13.06
CA LEU A 474 22.01 -2.69 11.90
C LEU A 474 21.00 -1.79 11.18
N LEU A 475 20.17 -1.05 11.92
CA LEU A 475 19.23 -0.08 11.34
C LEU A 475 19.94 1.09 10.64
N GLU A 476 21.13 1.47 11.11
CA GLU A 476 21.96 2.50 10.47
C GLU A 476 22.54 2.02 9.12
N ARG A 477 22.62 0.70 8.91
CA ARG A 477 23.05 0.08 7.64
C ARG A 477 21.88 -0.24 6.69
N SER A 478 20.64 0.07 7.06
CA SER A 478 19.45 -0.18 6.23
C SER A 478 19.47 0.60 4.91
N PHE A 479 18.73 0.12 3.90
CA PHE A 479 18.65 0.84 2.62
C PHE A 479 17.95 2.18 2.80
N ALA A 480 16.95 2.25 3.70
CA ALA A 480 16.32 3.51 4.11
C ALA A 480 17.35 4.54 4.60
N GLN A 481 18.28 4.14 5.47
CA GLN A 481 19.32 5.03 5.98
C GLN A 481 20.34 5.39 4.90
N PHE A 482 20.74 4.43 4.05
CA PHE A 482 21.64 4.68 2.92
C PHE A 482 21.08 5.74 1.95
N GLN A 483 19.80 5.64 1.58
CA GLN A 483 19.13 6.63 0.73
C GLN A 483 19.03 7.99 1.43
N ALA A 484 18.74 8.00 2.74
CA ALA A 484 18.72 9.20 3.56
C ALA A 484 20.09 9.89 3.55
N ASP A 485 21.18 9.16 3.77
CA ASP A 485 22.54 9.71 3.80
C ASP A 485 23.00 10.23 2.43
N ARG A 486 22.66 9.52 1.35
CA ARG A 486 22.93 10.01 -0.02
C ARG A 486 22.15 11.29 -0.33
N SER A 487 20.91 11.40 0.15
CA SER A 487 20.12 12.62 0.01
C SER A 487 20.72 13.81 0.79
N VAL A 488 21.37 13.53 1.93
CA VAL A 488 22.10 14.53 2.74
C VAL A 488 23.26 15.13 1.96
N VAL A 489 24.01 14.33 1.17
CA VAL A 489 25.10 14.85 0.32
C VAL A 489 24.58 15.91 -0.67
N GLY A 490 23.41 15.69 -1.27
CA GLY A 490 22.76 16.65 -2.16
C GLY A 490 22.36 17.95 -1.43
N LEU A 491 21.85 17.82 -0.20
CA LEU A 491 21.52 18.98 0.65
C LEU A 491 22.78 19.75 1.07
N VAL A 492 23.88 19.08 1.42
CA VAL A 492 25.16 19.70 1.78
C VAL A 492 25.73 20.50 0.60
N ARG A 493 25.75 19.92 -0.60
CA ARG A 493 26.13 20.66 -1.83
C ARG A 493 25.19 21.85 -2.11
N GLY A 494 23.91 21.73 -1.73
CA GLY A 494 22.95 22.84 -1.78
C GLY A 494 23.31 23.95 -0.79
N ILE A 495 23.67 23.60 0.44
CA ILE A 495 24.13 24.51 1.49
C ILE A 495 25.38 25.26 1.04
N GLU A 496 26.41 24.55 0.56
CA GLU A 496 27.66 25.17 0.07
C GLU A 496 27.41 26.15 -1.08
N ARG A 497 26.55 25.78 -2.05
CA ARG A 497 26.15 26.67 -3.15
C ARG A 497 25.42 27.90 -2.65
N ASN A 498 24.48 27.74 -1.71
CA ASN A 498 23.75 28.86 -1.12
C ASN A 498 24.69 29.77 -0.34
N GLU A 499 25.61 29.23 0.47
CA GLU A 499 26.61 29.98 1.21
C GLU A 499 27.52 30.80 0.29
N ALA A 500 27.94 30.24 -0.85
CA ALA A 500 28.71 30.98 -1.85
C ALA A 500 27.91 32.18 -2.41
N GLN A 501 26.62 32.00 -2.70
CA GLN A 501 25.75 33.08 -3.16
C GLN A 501 25.48 34.13 -2.05
N VAL A 502 25.31 33.68 -0.81
CA VAL A 502 25.17 34.55 0.37
C VAL A 502 26.42 35.41 0.54
N ARG A 503 27.63 34.85 0.43
CA ARG A 503 28.89 35.61 0.44
C ARG A 503 28.96 36.65 -0.67
N LYS A 504 28.55 36.30 -1.89
CA LYS A 504 28.50 37.24 -3.03
C LYS A 504 27.51 38.39 -2.78
N LEU A 505 26.30 38.08 -2.30
CA LEU A 505 25.29 39.10 -1.97
C LEU A 505 25.75 39.99 -0.82
N ARG A 506 26.43 39.44 0.19
CA ARG A 506 27.02 40.21 1.29
C ARG A 506 28.03 41.23 0.78
N SER A 507 28.92 40.83 -0.12
CA SER A 507 29.88 41.74 -0.75
C SER A 507 29.21 42.83 -1.61
N GLN A 508 28.12 42.50 -2.30
CA GLN A 508 27.34 43.50 -3.07
C GLN A 508 26.59 44.50 -2.18
N ILE A 509 26.17 44.07 -0.99
CA ILE A 509 25.57 44.98 0.01
C ILE A 509 26.66 45.87 0.61
N GLY A 510 27.84 45.32 0.90
CA GLY A 510 29.08 46.05 1.22
C GLY A 510 29.07 46.89 2.50
N ASP A 511 27.93 47.00 3.18
CA ASP A 511 27.69 47.83 4.36
C ASP A 511 27.12 46.99 5.50
N ASP A 512 27.95 46.77 6.53
CA ASP A 512 27.57 46.02 7.73
C ASP A 512 26.42 46.72 8.50
N GLY A 513 26.30 48.05 8.41
CA GLY A 513 25.16 48.78 8.98
C GLY A 513 23.85 48.48 8.24
N PHE A 514 23.88 48.27 6.93
CA PHE A 514 22.67 47.85 6.21
C PHE A 514 22.31 46.37 6.47
N LEU A 515 23.29 45.50 6.72
CA LEU A 515 23.05 44.12 7.17
C LEU A 515 22.36 44.09 8.54
N GLU A 516 22.76 44.95 9.47
CA GLU A 516 22.08 45.10 10.76
C GLU A 516 20.61 45.51 10.58
N TYR A 517 20.34 46.48 9.69
CA TYR A 517 18.98 46.90 9.34
C TYR A 517 18.13 45.75 8.76
N LEU A 518 18.70 44.92 7.88
CA LEU A 518 18.04 43.73 7.33
C LEU A 518 17.74 42.68 8.40
N SER A 519 18.66 42.49 9.36
CA SER A 519 18.46 41.57 10.49
C SER A 519 17.29 41.99 11.37
N LEU A 520 17.12 43.30 11.63
CA LEU A 520 15.99 43.86 12.38
C LEU A 520 14.65 43.57 11.67
N ARG A 521 14.60 43.71 10.34
CA ARG A 521 13.40 43.37 9.56
C ARG A 521 13.05 41.89 9.64
N GLU A 522 14.04 41.01 9.59
CA GLU A 522 13.81 39.57 9.67
C GLU A 522 13.35 39.16 11.08
N ARG A 523 13.95 39.71 12.15
CA ARG A 523 13.54 39.47 13.54
C ARG A 523 12.10 39.88 13.81
N ILE A 524 11.66 41.03 13.28
CA ILE A 524 10.25 41.47 13.34
C ILE A 524 9.35 40.43 12.69
N LYS A 525 9.71 39.98 11.48
CA LYS A 525 8.93 39.00 10.71
C LYS A 525 8.90 37.62 11.37
N GLN A 526 9.99 37.19 11.99
CA GLN A 526 10.06 35.94 12.76
C GLN A 526 9.17 36.01 14.00
N ARG A 527 9.27 37.09 14.79
CA ARG A 527 8.44 37.29 15.98
C ARG A 527 6.94 37.33 15.66
N GLU A 528 6.55 37.99 14.57
CA GLU A 528 5.17 37.99 14.09
C GLU A 528 4.67 36.57 13.79
N ARG A 529 5.49 35.75 13.11
CA ARG A 529 5.17 34.34 12.81
C ARG A 529 5.09 33.47 14.07
N GLU A 530 5.96 33.69 15.05
CA GLU A 530 5.93 32.99 16.34
C GLU A 530 4.64 33.29 17.10
N LEU A 531 4.27 34.57 17.21
CA LEU A 531 3.05 35.00 17.89
C LEU A 531 1.80 34.45 17.19
N GLU A 532 1.80 34.36 15.86
CA GLU A 532 0.74 33.68 15.11
C GLU A 532 0.68 32.17 15.41
N ARG A 533 1.83 31.49 15.49
CA ARG A 533 1.90 30.06 15.78
C ARG A 533 1.43 29.76 17.20
N GLN A 534 1.89 30.53 18.19
CA GLN A 534 1.40 30.44 19.57
C GLN A 534 -0.10 30.70 19.65
N GLY A 535 -0.58 31.75 18.97
CA GLY A 535 -2.01 32.04 18.91
C GLY A 535 -2.83 30.92 18.24
N ARG A 536 -2.25 30.13 17.33
CA ARG A 536 -2.89 28.93 16.77
C ARG A 536 -2.88 27.75 17.76
N ALA A 537 -1.76 27.54 18.46
CA ALA A 537 -1.63 26.47 19.45
C ALA A 537 -2.62 26.65 20.61
N ASP A 538 -2.74 27.87 21.15
CA ASP A 538 -3.64 28.16 22.26
C ASP A 538 -5.10 28.03 21.85
N ARG A 539 -5.45 28.47 20.63
CA ARG A 539 -6.79 28.26 20.06
C ARG A 539 -7.10 26.78 19.91
N ARG A 540 -6.12 25.97 19.50
CA ARG A 540 -6.26 24.50 19.41
C ARG A 540 -6.43 23.89 20.80
N GLY A 541 -5.64 24.30 21.80
CA GLY A 541 -5.77 23.85 23.18
C GLY A 541 -7.15 24.17 23.77
N ALA A 542 -7.62 25.40 23.59
CA ALA A 542 -8.96 25.80 24.04
C ALA A 542 -10.09 25.06 23.28
N ALA A 543 -9.89 24.71 22.01
CA ALA A 543 -10.81 23.85 21.26
C ALA A 543 -10.85 22.43 21.84
N VAL A 544 -9.68 21.82 22.12
CA VAL A 544 -9.56 20.51 22.78
C VAL A 544 -10.29 20.50 24.12
N GLU A 545 -10.03 21.48 24.98
CA GLU A 545 -10.69 21.60 26.29
C GLU A 545 -12.22 21.72 26.13
N SER A 546 -12.68 22.56 25.21
CA SER A 546 -14.11 22.74 24.96
C SER A 546 -14.80 21.49 24.44
N LEU A 547 -14.16 20.74 23.52
CA LEU A 547 -14.71 19.50 22.97
C LEU A 547 -14.82 18.40 24.03
N THR A 548 -13.82 18.29 24.92
CA THR A 548 -13.80 17.35 26.05
C THR A 548 -14.97 17.60 27.02
N SER A 549 -15.39 18.86 27.14
CA SER A 549 -16.48 19.26 28.04
C SER A 549 -17.89 18.99 27.50
N LEU A 550 -18.04 18.69 26.20
CA LEU A 550 -19.34 18.50 25.57
C LEU A 550 -20.05 17.23 26.05
N ARG A 551 -21.37 17.31 26.15
CA ARG A 551 -22.25 16.23 26.60
C ARG A 551 -23.12 15.74 25.45
N ARG A 552 -23.56 14.49 25.55
CA ARG A 552 -24.56 13.92 24.64
C ARG A 552 -25.81 14.82 24.59
N GLY A 553 -26.25 15.15 23.39
CA GLY A 553 -27.39 16.02 23.12
C GLY A 553 -27.05 17.51 23.06
N ASP A 554 -25.83 17.94 23.39
CA ASP A 554 -25.44 19.33 23.18
C ASP A 554 -25.45 19.66 21.68
N VAL A 555 -25.94 20.86 21.34
CA VAL A 555 -25.94 21.38 19.96
C VAL A 555 -24.83 22.40 19.84
N VAL A 556 -23.95 22.24 18.86
CA VAL A 556 -22.81 23.11 18.58
C VAL A 556 -22.86 23.62 17.14
N ALA A 557 -22.11 24.68 16.86
CA ALA A 557 -21.87 25.13 15.49
C ALA A 557 -20.45 24.79 15.06
N ILE A 558 -20.32 24.10 13.93
CA ILE A 558 -19.06 23.88 13.23
C ILE A 558 -18.83 25.13 12.35
N PRO A 559 -17.81 25.96 12.64
CA PRO A 559 -17.69 27.29 12.04
C PRO A 559 -17.04 27.30 10.64
N THR A 560 -16.30 26.26 10.28
CA THR A 560 -15.51 26.20 9.03
C THR A 560 -15.44 24.79 8.45
N GLY A 561 -15.08 24.67 7.17
CA GLY A 561 -14.87 23.40 6.49
C GLY A 561 -16.10 22.85 5.77
N ARG A 562 -15.99 21.63 5.23
CA ARG A 562 -17.07 20.98 4.45
C ARG A 562 -18.29 20.60 5.29
N ARG A 563 -18.16 20.60 6.62
CA ARG A 563 -19.20 20.23 7.59
C ARG A 563 -19.74 21.43 8.36
N GLN A 564 -19.56 22.64 7.82
CA GLN A 564 -20.00 23.88 8.45
C GLN A 564 -21.51 23.87 8.70
N GLY A 565 -21.95 24.27 9.89
CA GLY A 565 -23.36 24.33 10.26
C GLY A 565 -23.63 23.85 11.67
N LEU A 566 -24.91 23.66 12.02
CA LEU A 566 -25.32 23.09 13.29
C LEU A 566 -25.05 21.59 13.32
N ALA A 567 -24.55 21.12 14.45
CA ALA A 567 -24.36 19.71 14.72
C ALA A 567 -24.80 19.39 16.15
N VAL A 568 -25.39 18.21 16.36
CA VAL A 568 -25.70 17.68 17.68
C VAL A 568 -24.67 16.63 18.08
N ILE A 569 -24.23 16.64 19.33
CA ILE A 569 -23.34 15.63 19.89
C ILE A 569 -24.14 14.34 20.15
N LEU A 570 -23.84 13.30 19.38
CA LEU A 570 -24.40 11.96 19.56
C LEU A 570 -23.64 11.19 20.65
N GLU A 571 -22.32 11.24 20.61
CA GLU A 571 -21.42 10.62 21.59
C GLU A 571 -20.34 11.63 21.99
N PRO A 572 -20.18 11.93 23.30
CA PRO A 572 -19.07 12.73 23.78
C PRO A 572 -17.77 11.91 23.74
N ASP A 573 -16.64 12.59 23.66
CA ASP A 573 -15.32 11.99 23.77
C ASP A 573 -14.49 12.79 24.77
N ALA A 574 -14.10 12.14 25.86
CA ALA A 574 -13.32 12.73 26.95
C ALA A 574 -11.82 12.40 26.84
N SER A 575 -11.38 11.81 25.72
CA SER A 575 -9.98 11.45 25.49
C SER A 575 -9.07 12.67 25.65
N PRO A 576 -8.11 12.65 26.59
CA PRO A 576 -7.19 13.76 26.79
C PRO A 576 -6.37 14.05 25.52
N GLY A 577 -6.35 15.31 25.07
CA GLY A 577 -5.45 15.77 24.00
C GLY A 577 -5.99 15.73 22.57
N ASP A 578 -6.85 14.78 22.20
CA ASP A 578 -7.49 14.71 20.87
C ASP A 578 -8.95 14.20 20.96
N PRO A 579 -9.87 14.94 21.60
CA PRO A 579 -11.27 14.54 21.71
C PRO A 579 -11.94 14.57 20.34
N ARG A 580 -12.60 13.47 19.99
CA ARG A 580 -13.30 13.26 18.73
C ARG A 580 -14.77 12.91 18.95
N PRO A 581 -15.60 13.84 19.46
CA PRO A 581 -17.02 13.57 19.66
C PRO A 581 -17.71 13.22 18.33
N LEU A 582 -18.64 12.27 18.37
CA LEU A 582 -19.48 11.91 17.24
C LEU A 582 -20.62 12.91 17.14
N VAL A 583 -20.80 13.51 15.96
CA VAL A 583 -21.85 14.51 15.72
C VAL A 583 -22.71 14.17 14.53
N LEU A 584 -23.94 14.68 14.51
CA LEU A 584 -24.82 14.70 13.35
C LEU A 584 -25.11 16.14 12.94
N THR A 585 -24.82 16.49 11.69
CA THR A 585 -25.12 17.81 11.13
C THR A 585 -26.55 17.91 10.59
N ALA A 586 -27.02 19.15 10.44
CA ALA A 586 -28.30 19.44 9.80
C ALA A 586 -28.41 18.92 8.36
N ASP A 587 -27.29 18.65 7.69
CA ASP A 587 -27.23 18.09 6.32
C ASP A 587 -27.16 16.56 6.31
N THR A 588 -27.56 15.90 7.40
CA THR A 588 -27.61 14.43 7.56
C THR A 588 -26.24 13.74 7.53
N TRP A 589 -25.14 14.47 7.65
CA TRP A 589 -23.82 13.87 7.82
C TRP A 589 -23.63 13.51 9.29
N ALA A 590 -23.24 12.27 9.56
CA ALA A 590 -22.82 11.83 10.88
C ALA A 590 -21.34 11.43 10.83
N GLY A 591 -20.55 11.87 11.80
CA GLY A 591 -19.13 11.53 11.86
C GLY A 591 -18.44 12.20 13.04
N ARG A 592 -17.20 11.80 13.32
CA ARG A 592 -16.40 12.41 14.39
C ARG A 592 -15.79 13.72 13.92
N VAL A 593 -15.80 14.72 14.79
CA VAL A 593 -15.16 16.02 14.55
C VAL A 593 -13.96 16.17 15.49
N SER A 594 -12.94 16.87 15.04
CA SER A 594 -11.70 17.09 15.80
C SER A 594 -11.55 18.56 16.16
N ALA A 595 -10.56 18.89 17.01
CA ALA A 595 -10.19 20.28 17.28
C ALA A 595 -9.82 21.09 16.01
N ALA A 596 -9.50 20.43 14.89
CA ALA A 596 -9.21 21.11 13.62
C ALA A 596 -10.46 21.74 12.99
N ASP A 597 -11.64 21.19 13.26
CA ASP A 597 -12.92 21.70 12.76
C ASP A 597 -13.38 22.96 13.54
N PHE A 598 -12.74 23.25 14.68
CA PHE A 598 -13.07 24.30 15.63
C PHE A 598 -11.92 25.32 15.78
N PRO A 599 -11.76 26.29 14.86
CA PRO A 599 -10.81 27.41 14.99
C PRO A 599 -11.07 28.33 16.20
N THR A 600 -12.22 28.16 16.85
CA THR A 600 -12.62 28.79 18.11
C THR A 600 -13.23 27.71 19.02
N PRO A 601 -13.13 27.84 20.35
CA PRO A 601 -13.72 26.88 21.29
C PRO A 601 -15.19 26.57 20.97
N ALA A 602 -15.54 25.29 20.98
CA ALA A 602 -16.90 24.82 20.76
C ALA A 602 -17.78 25.25 21.94
N GLN A 603 -18.83 26.01 21.67
CA GLN A 603 -19.80 26.42 22.69
C GLN A 603 -21.12 25.66 22.50
N PRO A 604 -21.72 25.09 23.56
CA PRO A 604 -23.06 24.55 23.51
C PRO A 604 -24.07 25.68 23.25
N LEU A 605 -24.72 25.66 22.09
CA LEU A 605 -25.76 26.61 21.70
C LEU A 605 -27.14 26.22 22.25
N GLY A 606 -27.29 24.98 22.71
CA GLY A 606 -28.51 24.45 23.30
C GLY A 606 -28.42 22.93 23.44
N ARG A 607 -29.56 22.30 23.71
CA ARG A 607 -29.65 20.84 23.82
C ARG A 607 -30.81 20.29 23.00
N MET A 608 -30.57 19.15 22.37
CA MET A 608 -31.57 18.35 21.67
C MET A 608 -31.75 17.03 22.41
N ARG A 609 -32.99 16.66 22.73
CA ARG A 609 -33.30 15.37 23.35
C ARG A 609 -33.04 14.25 22.35
N LEU A 610 -32.12 13.36 22.68
CA LEU A 610 -31.81 12.18 21.86
C LEU A 610 -32.53 10.94 22.42
N PRO A 611 -33.03 10.03 21.57
CA PRO A 611 -33.46 8.70 21.99
C PRO A 611 -32.36 7.95 22.73
N ARG A 612 -32.73 6.98 23.60
CA ARG A 612 -31.75 6.16 24.35
C ARG A 612 -30.78 5.43 23.41
N HIS A 613 -31.27 4.95 22.26
CA HIS A 613 -30.47 4.38 21.18
C HIS A 613 -30.65 5.21 19.91
N VAL A 614 -29.53 5.68 19.36
CA VAL A 614 -29.50 6.44 18.10
C VAL A 614 -28.66 5.65 17.10
N ASP A 615 -29.33 5.01 16.15
CA ASP A 615 -28.65 4.36 15.02
C ASP A 615 -28.46 5.36 13.87
N HIS A 616 -27.40 6.16 13.96
CA HIS A 616 -27.04 7.14 12.94
C HIS A 616 -26.53 6.53 11.62
N ARG A 617 -26.45 5.20 11.48
CA ARG A 617 -26.01 4.55 10.23
C ARG A 617 -27.14 4.39 9.23
N THR A 618 -28.39 4.39 9.68
CA THR A 618 -29.54 4.37 8.76
C THR A 618 -29.82 5.77 8.19
N ALA A 619 -30.02 5.85 6.87
CA ALA A 619 -30.39 7.11 6.21
C ALA A 619 -31.73 7.67 6.72
N ARG A 620 -32.61 6.82 7.26
CA ARG A 620 -33.86 7.24 7.89
C ARG A 620 -33.60 7.96 9.21
N ALA A 621 -32.87 7.33 10.15
CA ALA A 621 -32.59 7.95 11.44
C ALA A 621 -31.79 9.24 11.32
N ARG A 622 -30.82 9.33 10.39
CA ARG A 622 -30.09 10.58 10.13
C ARG A 622 -31.01 11.70 9.64
N ARG A 623 -31.97 11.38 8.77
CA ARG A 623 -32.96 12.36 8.28
C ARG A 623 -33.88 12.83 9.40
N ASP A 624 -34.37 11.90 10.22
CA ASP A 624 -35.26 12.20 11.35
C ASP A 624 -34.57 13.09 12.39
N LEU A 625 -33.33 12.75 12.77
CA LEU A 625 -32.54 13.54 13.73
C LEU A 625 -32.08 14.87 13.15
N ALA A 626 -31.70 14.94 11.87
CA ALA A 626 -31.38 16.22 11.23
C ALA A 626 -32.61 17.12 11.11
N SER A 627 -33.79 16.53 10.88
CA SER A 627 -35.07 17.25 10.93
C SER A 627 -35.36 17.77 12.32
N ALA A 628 -35.17 16.94 13.36
CA ALA A 628 -35.29 17.35 14.76
C ALA A 628 -34.32 18.50 15.08
N LEU A 629 -33.07 18.41 14.63
CA LEU A 629 -32.05 19.44 14.80
C LEU A 629 -32.48 20.77 14.15
N ARG A 630 -33.00 20.74 12.93
CA ARG A 630 -33.55 21.93 12.25
C ARG A 630 -34.78 22.51 12.97
N SER A 631 -35.58 21.67 13.62
CA SER A 631 -36.75 22.11 14.38
C SER A 631 -36.45 22.68 15.77
N THR A 632 -35.20 22.61 16.25
CA THR A 632 -34.81 23.16 17.56
C THR A 632 -34.90 24.68 17.66
N GLY A 633 -34.95 25.38 16.52
CA GLY A 633 -34.93 26.85 16.47
C GLY A 633 -33.57 27.47 16.83
N ILE A 634 -32.55 26.65 17.11
CA ILE A 634 -31.18 27.11 17.38
C ILE A 634 -30.59 27.61 16.06
N ALA A 635 -30.04 28.81 16.05
CA ALA A 635 -29.39 29.40 14.88
C ALA A 635 -27.86 29.28 14.99
N VAL A 636 -27.19 29.14 13.85
CA VAL A 636 -25.73 29.30 13.79
C VAL A 636 -25.40 30.76 14.16
N PRO A 637 -24.51 31.02 15.13
CA PRO A 637 -24.09 32.38 15.46
C PRO A 637 -23.61 33.10 14.19
N GLY A 638 -24.07 34.33 13.98
CA GLY A 638 -23.59 35.16 12.87
C GLY A 638 -22.07 35.30 12.91
N ARG A 639 -21.41 35.46 11.75
CA ARG A 639 -19.96 35.71 11.67
C ARG A 639 -19.61 37.01 12.41
N GLY A 640 -19.42 36.93 13.72
CA GLY A 640 -18.90 38.02 14.52
C GLY A 640 -17.54 38.43 13.98
N ARG A 641 -17.37 39.74 13.78
CA ARG A 641 -16.10 40.36 13.42
C ARG A 641 -15.05 39.89 14.43
N ARG A 642 -14.10 39.07 13.97
CA ARG A 642 -13.03 38.48 14.79
C ARG A 642 -12.27 39.59 15.52
N GLY A 643 -12.45 39.66 16.83
CA GLY A 643 -11.88 40.70 17.70
C GLY A 643 -11.14 40.11 18.90
N GLY A 644 -10.44 38.99 18.76
CA GLY A 644 -9.31 38.74 19.65
C GLY A 644 -8.22 39.70 19.24
N ARG A 645 -7.83 40.67 20.08
CA ARG A 645 -6.67 41.54 19.82
C ARG A 645 -5.51 40.67 19.37
N ALA A 646 -4.94 40.96 18.19
CA ALA A 646 -3.79 40.22 17.71
C ALA A 646 -2.69 40.36 18.76
N ARG A 647 -2.14 39.25 19.27
CA ARG A 647 -1.02 39.28 20.23
C ARG A 647 0.15 40.15 19.75
N ALA A 648 0.32 40.27 18.43
CA ALA A 648 1.29 41.16 17.81
C ALA A 648 1.08 42.67 18.10
N ALA A 649 -0.13 43.09 18.48
CA ALA A 649 -0.39 44.48 18.87
C ALA A 649 0.11 44.80 20.28
N ASP A 650 0.11 43.80 21.17
CA ASP A 650 0.43 43.95 22.60
C ASP A 650 1.85 43.41 22.95
N ASP A 651 2.59 42.86 21.99
CA ASP A 651 3.93 42.29 22.19
C ASP A 651 5.00 43.39 22.37
N ARG A 652 5.55 43.49 23.59
CA ARG A 652 6.57 44.50 23.98
C ARG A 652 7.87 44.36 23.18
N GLU A 653 8.24 43.14 22.82
CA GLU A 653 9.44 42.86 22.03
C GLU A 653 9.28 43.35 20.59
N LEU A 654 8.17 43.01 19.92
CA LEU A 654 7.85 43.49 18.58
C LEU A 654 7.75 45.02 18.51
N ALA A 655 7.16 45.65 19.52
CA ALA A 655 7.13 47.11 19.65
C ALA A 655 8.54 47.73 19.78
N THR A 656 9.45 47.04 20.48
CA THR A 656 10.84 47.46 20.65
C THR A 656 11.64 47.29 19.35
N LEU A 657 11.52 46.14 18.68
CA LEU A 657 12.14 45.88 17.38
C LEU A 657 11.67 46.88 16.31
N ARG A 658 10.36 47.20 16.27
CA ARG A 658 9.81 48.21 15.34
C ARG A 658 10.31 49.63 15.61
N ARG A 659 10.61 49.97 16.88
CA ARG A 659 11.24 51.25 17.24
C ARG A 659 12.71 51.27 16.81
N ALA A 660 13.46 50.20 17.11
CA ALA A 660 14.85 50.06 16.70
C ALA A 660 15.02 50.15 15.17
N LEU A 661 14.15 49.49 14.39
CA LEU A 661 14.16 49.58 12.93
C LEU A 661 13.95 51.01 12.42
N ARG A 662 13.03 51.77 13.03
CA ARG A 662 12.74 53.17 12.65
C ARG A 662 13.86 54.14 13.01
N ALA A 663 14.55 53.88 14.12
CA ALA A 663 15.66 54.71 14.60
C ALA A 663 16.99 54.40 13.88
N HIS A 664 17.06 53.30 13.12
CA HIS A 664 18.28 52.86 12.47
C HIS A 664 18.70 53.81 11.32
N PRO A 665 19.97 54.23 11.20
CA PRO A 665 20.43 55.18 10.17
C PRO A 665 20.12 54.76 8.73
N ALA A 666 20.17 53.45 8.44
CA ALA A 666 19.80 52.90 7.14
C ALA A 666 18.31 53.06 6.76
N HIS A 667 17.42 53.45 7.69
CA HIS A 667 15.98 53.56 7.45
C HIS A 667 15.61 54.68 6.46
N SER A 668 16.41 55.76 6.43
CA SER A 668 16.22 56.97 5.63
C SER A 668 17.13 57.04 4.37
N ARG A 669 17.87 55.98 4.05
CA ARG A 669 18.76 55.96 2.88
C ARG A 669 18.01 56.03 1.54
N PRO A 670 18.55 56.72 0.53
CA PRO A 670 17.94 56.83 -0.80
C PRO A 670 18.02 55.53 -1.63
N ASP A 671 19.08 54.73 -1.45
CA ASP A 671 19.29 53.43 -2.13
C ASP A 671 18.66 52.24 -1.39
N ARG A 672 17.89 52.51 -0.32
CA ARG A 672 17.30 51.52 0.59
C ARG A 672 16.50 50.44 -0.14
N GLU A 673 15.70 50.79 -1.15
CA GLU A 673 14.86 49.81 -1.85
C GLU A 673 15.68 48.86 -2.73
N GLN A 674 16.74 49.36 -3.36
CA GLN A 674 17.64 48.55 -4.18
C GLN A 674 18.43 47.57 -3.30
N LEU A 675 19.01 48.06 -2.20
CA LEU A 675 19.70 47.22 -1.22
C LEU A 675 18.73 46.27 -0.49
N ALA A 676 17.47 46.68 -0.27
CA ALA A 676 16.45 45.81 0.32
C ALA A 676 16.09 44.62 -0.58
N ARG A 677 16.06 44.77 -1.91
CA ARG A 677 15.83 43.64 -2.83
C ARG A 677 16.97 42.61 -2.76
N LEU A 678 18.22 43.09 -2.68
CA LEU A 678 19.39 42.22 -2.46
C LEU A 678 19.33 41.55 -1.09
N GLY A 679 18.97 42.31 -0.06
CA GLY A 679 18.76 41.82 1.31
C GLY A 679 17.64 40.79 1.45
N GLU A 680 16.53 40.93 0.71
CA GLU A 680 15.46 39.94 0.68
C GLU A 680 15.90 38.62 0.05
N ARG A 681 16.74 38.68 -0.99
CA ARG A 681 17.36 37.49 -1.60
C ARG A 681 18.38 36.86 -0.64
N TYR A 682 19.19 37.67 0.06
CA TYR A 682 20.11 37.23 1.10
C TYR A 682 19.37 36.49 2.23
N ASN A 683 18.38 37.12 2.86
CA ASN A 683 17.59 36.51 3.95
C ASN A 683 16.80 35.29 3.47
N ARG A 684 16.41 35.22 2.20
CA ARG A 684 15.76 34.04 1.62
C ARG A 684 16.73 32.87 1.54
N LEU A 685 17.93 33.09 0.97
CA LEU A 685 18.94 32.05 0.86
C LEU A 685 19.45 31.60 2.24
N GLU A 686 19.60 32.50 3.21
CA GLU A 686 19.93 32.09 4.59
C GLU A 686 18.84 31.21 5.20
N ARG A 687 17.56 31.56 5.05
CA ARG A 687 16.45 30.73 5.54
C ARG A 687 16.37 29.38 4.83
N GLU A 688 16.60 29.35 3.53
CA GLU A 688 16.67 28.10 2.76
C GLU A 688 17.85 27.24 3.22
N THR A 689 19.02 27.84 3.46
CA THR A 689 20.22 27.17 3.97
C THR A 689 19.99 26.60 5.36
N GLU A 690 19.41 27.39 6.27
CA GLU A 690 19.08 26.94 7.62
C GLU A 690 18.02 25.82 7.59
N SER A 691 17.01 25.93 6.72
CA SER A 691 16.06 24.84 6.51
C SER A 691 16.72 23.58 5.95
N MET A 692 17.67 23.70 5.03
CA MET A 692 18.45 22.56 4.53
C MET A 692 19.30 21.93 5.64
N ARG A 693 19.96 22.73 6.49
CA ARG A 693 20.73 22.24 7.66
C ARG A 693 19.84 21.50 8.65
N GLN A 694 18.67 22.06 8.96
CA GLN A 694 17.68 21.39 9.81
C GLN A 694 17.19 20.07 9.19
N LYS A 695 16.98 20.02 7.86
CA LYS A 695 16.65 18.78 7.16
C LYS A 695 17.79 17.76 7.24
N VAL A 696 19.04 18.17 7.04
CA VAL A 696 20.21 17.29 7.19
C VAL A 696 20.25 16.67 8.59
N ALA A 697 20.12 17.49 9.63
CA ALA A 697 20.09 17.02 11.02
C ALA A 697 18.86 16.14 11.34
N ALA A 698 17.73 16.39 10.69
CA ALA A 698 16.51 15.60 10.87
C ALA A 698 16.57 14.25 10.14
N THR A 699 17.22 14.18 8.97
CA THR A 699 17.29 12.98 8.13
C THR A 699 18.35 12.00 8.64
N THR A 700 19.49 12.50 9.13
CA THR A 700 20.58 11.68 9.68
C THR A 700 20.10 10.89 10.90
N ASN A 701 20.38 9.58 10.95
CA ASN A 701 20.04 8.66 12.06
C ASN A 701 18.56 8.73 12.50
N SER A 702 17.65 8.96 11.56
CA SER A 702 16.20 9.08 11.87
C SER A 702 15.59 7.73 12.26
N LEU A 703 16.03 6.64 11.63
CA LEU A 703 15.60 5.28 11.97
C LEU A 703 16.10 4.85 13.34
N ALA A 704 17.38 5.05 13.63
CA ALA A 704 17.98 4.75 14.94
C ALA A 704 17.26 5.49 16.08
N ARG A 705 16.94 6.78 15.91
CA ARG A 705 16.17 7.54 16.91
C ARG A 705 14.73 7.03 17.09
N THR A 706 14.13 6.47 16.06
CA THR A 706 12.79 5.86 16.15
C THR A 706 12.87 4.55 16.91
N PHE A 707 13.88 3.73 16.64
CA PHE A 707 14.18 2.53 17.41
C PHE A 707 14.43 2.83 18.89
N ASP A 708 15.23 3.85 19.21
CA ASP A 708 15.49 4.26 20.60
C ASP A 708 14.19 4.62 21.35
N ARG A 709 13.24 5.29 20.67
CA ARG A 709 11.90 5.60 21.23
C ARG A 709 11.04 4.35 21.42
N ILE A 710 11.12 3.40 20.50
CA ILE A 710 10.44 2.10 20.63
C ILE A 710 10.99 1.34 21.82
N VAL A 711 12.32 1.25 21.97
CA VAL A 711 12.97 0.60 23.12
C VAL A 711 12.55 1.27 24.42
N ALA A 712 12.48 2.61 24.46
CA ALA A 712 12.01 3.33 25.64
C ALA A 712 10.55 2.98 26.02
N LEU A 713 9.63 2.92 25.04
CA LEU A 713 8.25 2.51 25.26
C LEU A 713 8.15 1.04 25.73
N LEU A 714 8.88 0.14 25.08
CA LEU A 714 8.91 -1.28 25.43
C LEU A 714 9.49 -1.51 26.82
N SER A 715 10.48 -0.70 27.22
CA SER A 715 11.06 -0.73 28.57
C SER A 715 10.06 -0.22 29.61
N GLU A 716 9.37 0.90 29.34
CA GLU A 716 8.30 1.44 30.21
C GLU A 716 7.18 0.41 30.44
N ARG A 717 6.90 -0.43 29.42
CA ARG A 717 5.87 -1.48 29.49
C ARG A 717 6.37 -2.84 29.97
N GLY A 718 7.68 -3.00 30.24
CA GLY A 718 8.26 -4.23 30.79
C GLY A 718 8.59 -5.35 29.77
N TYR A 719 8.66 -5.04 28.48
CA TYR A 719 9.08 -5.99 27.44
C TYR A 719 10.61 -6.05 27.27
N VAL A 720 11.31 -5.00 27.70
CA VAL A 720 12.77 -4.90 27.71
C VAL A 720 13.20 -4.42 29.09
N ASP A 721 14.23 -5.04 29.65
CA ASP A 721 14.86 -4.62 30.92
C ASP A 721 16.37 -4.63 30.77
N GLY A 722 17.04 -3.54 31.19
CA GLY A 722 18.49 -3.41 31.08
C GLY A 722 19.06 -3.54 29.65
N GLY A 723 18.23 -3.43 28.60
CA GLY A 723 18.63 -3.67 27.20
C GLY A 723 18.51 -5.12 26.74
N GLU A 724 18.00 -6.01 27.58
CA GLU A 724 17.68 -7.41 27.29
C GLU A 724 16.17 -7.64 27.18
N VAL A 725 15.77 -8.67 26.45
CA VAL A 725 14.36 -8.99 26.21
C VAL A 725 13.79 -9.82 27.37
N THR A 726 12.66 -9.36 27.94
CA THR A 726 11.99 -10.08 29.04
C THR A 726 11.24 -11.32 28.53
N ALA A 727 10.66 -12.12 29.42
CA ALA A 727 9.78 -13.23 29.02
C ALA A 727 8.57 -12.73 28.21
N ASP A 728 7.97 -11.61 28.60
CA ASP A 728 6.89 -10.95 27.85
C ASP A 728 7.39 -10.42 26.50
N GLY A 729 8.62 -9.87 26.47
CA GLY A 729 9.29 -9.50 25.22
C GLY A 729 9.40 -10.67 24.25
N ARG A 730 9.88 -11.83 24.71
CA ARG A 730 9.98 -13.04 23.87
C ARG A 730 8.62 -13.57 23.38
N ARG A 731 7.52 -13.27 24.08
CA ARG A 731 6.16 -13.56 23.59
C ARG A 731 5.75 -12.59 22.49
N LEU A 732 5.97 -11.29 22.68
CA LEU A 732 5.73 -10.26 21.66
C LEU A 732 6.50 -10.56 20.37
N ALA A 733 7.72 -11.10 20.48
CA ALA A 733 8.57 -11.52 19.35
C ALA A 733 7.89 -12.54 18.41
N ARG A 734 6.93 -13.31 18.93
CA ARG A 734 6.23 -14.38 18.21
C ARG A 734 4.85 -13.98 17.67
N ILE A 735 4.46 -12.72 17.86
CA ILE A 735 3.19 -12.16 17.37
C ILE A 735 3.47 -11.31 16.13
N TYR A 736 2.99 -11.76 14.99
CA TYR A 736 3.20 -11.15 13.67
C TYR A 736 1.91 -10.50 13.16
N THR A 737 1.59 -9.32 13.68
CA THR A 737 0.48 -8.47 13.22
C THR A 737 0.80 -6.99 13.45
N GLU A 738 0.13 -6.06 12.77
CA GLU A 738 0.33 -4.62 12.96
C GLU A 738 -0.05 -4.14 14.38
N ALA A 739 -0.93 -4.88 15.06
CA ALA A 739 -1.37 -4.61 16.42
C ALA A 739 -0.70 -5.55 17.44
N ASP A 740 0.53 -5.99 17.15
CA ASP A 740 1.31 -6.95 17.94
C ASP A 740 1.36 -6.62 19.45
N LEU A 741 1.67 -5.37 19.80
CA LEU A 741 1.75 -4.90 21.18
C LEU A 741 0.37 -4.86 21.85
N VAL A 742 -0.70 -4.58 21.10
CA VAL A 742 -2.08 -4.65 21.63
C VAL A 742 -2.45 -6.09 21.95
N VAL A 743 -2.14 -7.04 21.05
CA VAL A 743 -2.36 -8.49 21.29
C VAL A 743 -1.58 -8.95 22.52
N ALA A 744 -0.29 -8.61 22.61
CA ALA A 744 0.56 -9.00 23.72
C ALA A 744 0.03 -8.49 25.07
N GLU A 745 -0.40 -7.22 25.13
CA GLU A 745 -1.03 -6.64 26.32
C GLU A 745 -2.36 -7.32 26.68
N CYS A 746 -3.20 -7.64 25.69
CA CYS A 746 -4.46 -8.32 25.94
C CYS A 746 -4.25 -9.72 26.53
N LEU A 747 -3.25 -10.45 26.02
CA LEU A 747 -2.86 -11.76 26.56
C LEU A 747 -2.29 -11.64 27.97
N ARG A 748 -1.38 -10.68 28.20
CA ARG A 748 -0.75 -10.43 29.50
C ARG A 748 -1.76 -10.05 30.58
N GLN A 749 -2.76 -9.25 30.23
CA GLN A 749 -3.83 -8.83 31.13
C GLN A 749 -4.97 -9.87 31.23
N GLY A 750 -4.94 -10.96 30.46
CA GLY A 750 -5.95 -12.01 30.47
C GLY A 750 -7.34 -11.55 30.01
N LEU A 751 -7.42 -10.57 29.10
CA LEU A 751 -8.68 -9.93 28.71
C LEU A 751 -9.64 -10.84 27.94
N TRP A 752 -9.14 -11.97 27.44
CA TRP A 752 -9.90 -12.92 26.61
C TRP A 752 -10.26 -14.22 27.34
N ARG A 753 -10.05 -14.28 28.67
CA ARG A 753 -10.44 -15.43 29.51
C ARG A 753 -11.96 -15.62 29.53
N GLY A 754 -12.40 -16.88 29.60
CA GLY A 754 -13.82 -17.24 29.70
C GLY A 754 -14.63 -17.06 28.40
N LEU A 755 -13.97 -16.76 27.26
CA LEU A 755 -14.63 -16.69 25.96
C LEU A 755 -14.78 -18.08 25.33
N GLY A 756 -15.91 -18.33 24.67
CA GLY A 756 -16.06 -19.50 23.80
C GLY A 756 -15.28 -19.35 22.48
N ALA A 757 -15.13 -20.45 21.74
CA ALA A 757 -14.35 -20.47 20.48
C ALA A 757 -14.86 -19.46 19.44
N ALA A 758 -16.18 -19.36 19.24
CA ALA A 758 -16.75 -18.38 18.31
C ALA A 758 -16.63 -16.93 18.82
N GLU A 759 -16.70 -16.74 20.14
CA GLU A 759 -16.55 -15.43 20.77
C GLU A 759 -15.13 -14.90 20.65
N LEU A 760 -14.13 -15.75 20.92
CA LEU A 760 -12.72 -15.41 20.75
C LEU A 760 -12.41 -15.04 19.29
N ALA A 761 -12.95 -15.78 18.31
CA ALA A 761 -12.82 -15.44 16.90
C ALA A 761 -13.39 -14.04 16.58
N GLY A 762 -14.56 -13.73 17.14
CA GLY A 762 -15.17 -12.40 17.07
C GLY A 762 -14.27 -11.31 17.64
N VAL A 763 -13.72 -11.50 18.84
CA VAL A 763 -12.87 -10.51 19.51
C VAL A 763 -11.55 -10.31 18.76
N VAL A 764 -10.86 -11.39 18.38
CA VAL A 764 -9.57 -11.33 17.69
C VAL A 764 -9.70 -10.66 16.32
N SER A 765 -10.85 -10.79 15.66
CA SER A 765 -11.08 -10.17 14.35
C SER A 765 -10.92 -8.67 14.32
N VAL A 766 -11.11 -7.97 15.45
CA VAL A 766 -11.02 -6.50 15.50
C VAL A 766 -9.61 -5.96 15.26
N LEU A 767 -8.60 -6.81 15.47
CA LEU A 767 -7.19 -6.46 15.36
C LEU A 767 -6.63 -6.72 13.96
N VAL A 768 -7.34 -7.49 13.13
CA VAL A 768 -6.90 -7.87 11.77
C VAL A 768 -7.81 -7.29 10.70
N PHE A 769 -9.11 -7.17 10.95
CA PHE A 769 -10.07 -6.72 9.94
C PHE A 769 -9.91 -5.23 9.60
N GLU A 770 -10.22 -4.90 8.35
CA GLU A 770 -10.29 -3.53 7.85
C GLU A 770 -11.51 -3.35 6.95
N SER A 771 -12.36 -2.39 7.31
CA SER A 771 -13.47 -1.94 6.47
C SER A 771 -12.99 -1.05 5.32
N ARG A 772 -13.75 -1.05 4.22
CA ARG A 772 -13.45 -0.27 3.00
C ARG A 772 -13.79 1.22 3.11
N GLN A 773 -14.52 1.62 4.15
CA GLN A 773 -14.95 3.00 4.38
C GLN A 773 -14.54 3.41 5.79
N GLU A 774 -14.31 4.71 6.03
CA GLU A 774 -14.11 5.26 7.38
C GLU A 774 -15.38 5.06 8.22
N GLY A 775 -15.53 3.86 8.77
CA GLY A 775 -16.56 3.49 9.71
C GLY A 775 -16.13 3.93 11.11
N GLY A 776 -16.66 5.04 11.59
CA GLY A 776 -16.42 5.47 12.97
C GLY A 776 -16.84 4.38 13.97
N TYR A 777 -15.97 4.12 14.95
CA TYR A 777 -16.24 3.33 16.15
C TYR A 777 -17.55 3.77 16.81
N LEU A 778 -18.52 2.86 16.99
CA LEU A 778 -19.73 3.10 17.81
C LEU A 778 -19.81 2.24 19.07
N GLY A 779 -18.68 2.18 19.78
CA GLY A 779 -18.59 1.52 21.08
C GLY A 779 -18.42 0.00 20.98
N PRO A 780 -18.28 -0.67 22.13
CA PRO A 780 -18.19 -2.13 22.19
C PRO A 780 -19.50 -2.77 21.71
N SER A 781 -19.50 -3.21 20.45
CA SER A 781 -20.58 -3.98 19.84
C SER A 781 -20.14 -5.43 19.64
N GLY A 782 -21.09 -6.35 19.72
CA GLY A 782 -20.81 -7.77 19.65
C GLY A 782 -22.08 -8.62 19.87
N PRO A 783 -22.11 -9.83 19.30
CA PRO A 783 -23.29 -10.70 19.33
C PRO A 783 -23.66 -11.16 20.75
N THR A 784 -22.68 -11.28 21.64
CA THR A 784 -22.88 -11.70 23.03
C THR A 784 -22.35 -10.67 24.02
N GLU A 785 -22.78 -10.74 25.29
CA GLU A 785 -22.25 -9.87 26.34
C GLU A 785 -20.75 -10.08 26.61
N PRO A 786 -20.22 -11.33 26.68
CA PRO A 786 -18.78 -11.55 26.79
C PRO A 786 -17.98 -10.91 25.66
N VAL A 787 -18.44 -11.01 24.40
CA VAL A 787 -17.76 -10.37 23.26
C VAL A 787 -17.74 -8.85 23.41
N ARG A 788 -18.87 -8.21 23.76
CA ARG A 788 -18.91 -6.74 23.97
C ARG A 788 -17.92 -6.31 25.05
N ARG A 789 -17.85 -7.04 26.16
CA ARG A 789 -16.93 -6.75 27.26
C ARG A 789 -15.47 -6.86 26.83
N ALA A 790 -15.11 -7.96 26.18
CA ALA A 790 -13.75 -8.21 25.72
C ALA A 790 -13.32 -7.21 24.63
N VAL A 791 -14.18 -6.90 23.65
CA VAL A 791 -13.91 -5.86 22.64
C VAL A 791 -13.69 -4.50 23.30
N GLY A 792 -14.52 -4.12 24.27
CA GLY A 792 -14.35 -2.88 25.02
C GLY A 792 -13.03 -2.81 25.77
N ALA A 793 -12.60 -3.91 26.38
CA ALA A 793 -11.31 -4.01 27.06
C ALA A 793 -10.13 -3.92 26.09
N THR A 794 -10.17 -4.64 24.96
CA THR A 794 -9.16 -4.56 23.89
C THR A 794 -8.99 -3.12 23.38
N ILE A 795 -10.09 -2.39 23.21
CA ILE A 795 -10.06 -0.99 22.74
C ILE A 795 -9.54 -0.05 23.83
N GLY A 796 -9.80 -0.35 25.10
CA GLY A 796 -9.17 0.32 26.23
C GLY A 796 -7.64 0.22 26.20
N VAL A 797 -7.11 -0.99 25.95
CA VAL A 797 -5.66 -1.21 25.79
C VAL A 797 -5.10 -0.44 24.61
N TRP A 798 -5.75 -0.50 23.45
CA TRP A 798 -5.35 0.28 22.27
C TRP A 798 -5.32 1.80 22.55
N SER A 799 -6.33 2.33 23.23
CA SER A 799 -6.41 3.76 23.55
C SER A 799 -5.30 4.21 24.51
N GLN A 800 -4.91 3.34 25.45
CA GLN A 800 -3.77 3.60 26.34
C GLN A 800 -2.46 3.57 25.55
N LEU A 801 -2.26 2.55 24.72
CA LEU A 801 -1.06 2.44 23.87
C LEU A 801 -0.91 3.67 22.97
N ARG A 802 -1.99 4.12 22.32
CA ARG A 802 -1.98 5.33 21.49
C ARG A 802 -1.54 6.59 22.26
N THR A 803 -1.89 6.68 23.54
CA THR A 803 -1.47 7.78 24.41
C THR A 803 0.04 7.72 24.67
N ASP A 804 0.57 6.54 24.94
CA ASP A 804 1.99 6.33 25.17
C ASP A 804 2.82 6.53 23.88
N GLU A 805 2.31 6.08 22.74
CA GLU A 805 2.90 6.33 21.41
C GLU A 805 3.04 7.83 21.15
N ALA A 806 2.00 8.61 21.46
CA ALA A 806 2.04 10.07 21.34
C ALA A 806 3.09 10.69 22.28
N LYS A 807 3.20 10.20 23.53
CA LYS A 807 4.22 10.62 24.50
C LYS A 807 5.64 10.36 23.99
N HIS A 808 5.88 9.19 23.39
CA HIS A 808 7.17 8.78 22.83
C HIS A 808 7.43 9.30 21.41
N LYS A 809 6.48 10.02 20.79
CA LYS A 809 6.55 10.53 19.40
C LYS A 809 6.73 9.40 18.38
N LEU A 810 5.96 8.33 18.55
CA LEU A 810 5.87 7.18 17.66
C LEU A 810 4.61 7.30 16.76
N PRO A 811 4.61 6.66 15.58
CA PRO A 811 3.40 6.53 14.77
C PRO A 811 2.30 5.78 15.55
N PRO A 812 1.03 6.22 15.48
CA PRO A 812 -0.03 5.57 16.21
C PRO A 812 -0.37 4.20 15.62
N THR A 813 -0.61 3.21 16.49
CA THR A 813 -1.19 1.90 16.11
C THR A 813 -2.60 2.09 15.52
N ARG A 814 -2.91 1.35 14.45
CA ARG A 814 -4.20 1.41 13.75
C ARG A 814 -5.38 1.17 14.70
N GLU A 815 -6.48 1.88 14.47
CA GLU A 815 -7.72 1.71 15.24
C GLU A 815 -8.37 0.33 14.96
N PRO A 816 -8.79 -0.42 16.00
CA PRO A 816 -9.51 -1.68 15.85
C PRO A 816 -10.85 -1.54 15.12
N ASP A 817 -11.19 -2.50 14.25
CA ASP A 817 -12.39 -2.46 13.40
C ASP A 817 -13.41 -3.56 13.78
N LEU A 818 -14.65 -3.17 14.07
CA LEU A 818 -15.69 -4.09 14.55
C LEU A 818 -16.53 -4.71 13.42
N GLY A 819 -16.28 -4.36 12.15
CA GLY A 819 -17.14 -4.73 11.02
C GLY A 819 -17.28 -6.24 10.79
N PHE A 820 -16.29 -7.04 11.22
CA PHE A 820 -16.26 -8.49 10.97
C PHE A 820 -16.69 -9.35 12.18
N VAL A 821 -16.79 -8.75 13.37
CA VAL A 821 -17.04 -9.46 14.65
C VAL A 821 -18.25 -10.38 14.58
N THR A 822 -19.38 -9.87 14.05
CA THR A 822 -20.62 -10.64 14.00
C THR A 822 -20.56 -11.73 12.94
N GLY A 823 -19.97 -11.42 11.78
CA GLY A 823 -19.83 -12.35 10.66
C GLY A 823 -19.00 -13.58 11.01
N ILE A 824 -17.80 -13.36 11.57
CA ILE A 824 -16.91 -14.45 11.97
C ILE A 824 -17.45 -15.25 13.15
N TYR A 825 -18.15 -14.60 14.10
CA TYR A 825 -18.80 -15.28 15.21
C TYR A 825 -19.86 -16.27 14.71
N LYS A 826 -20.76 -15.83 13.82
CA LYS A 826 -21.78 -16.71 13.21
C LYS A 826 -21.15 -17.88 12.47
N TRP A 827 -20.11 -17.59 11.69
CA TRP A 827 -19.38 -18.62 10.97
C TRP A 827 -18.72 -19.65 11.91
N ALA A 828 -18.00 -19.21 12.94
CA ALA A 828 -17.40 -20.11 13.91
C ALA A 828 -18.43 -20.88 14.76
N ARG A 829 -19.67 -20.38 14.86
CA ARG A 829 -20.79 -21.08 15.51
C ARG A 829 -21.43 -22.17 14.65
N GLY A 830 -21.20 -22.16 13.33
CA GLY A 830 -21.73 -23.14 12.38
C GLY A 830 -22.84 -22.62 11.45
N ASP A 831 -23.11 -21.31 11.43
CA ASP A 831 -24.14 -20.73 10.56
C ASP A 831 -23.80 -20.82 9.06
N GLY A 832 -24.80 -20.69 8.17
CA GLY A 832 -24.59 -20.75 6.72
C GLY A 832 -23.71 -19.63 6.16
N LEU A 833 -23.12 -19.85 4.97
CA LEU A 833 -22.27 -18.85 4.30
C LEU A 833 -23.04 -17.55 4.02
N ALA A 834 -24.24 -17.64 3.45
CA ALA A 834 -25.06 -16.47 3.12
C ALA A 834 -25.31 -15.56 4.34
N GLU A 835 -25.67 -16.14 5.48
CA GLU A 835 -25.91 -15.39 6.71
C GLU A 835 -24.64 -14.73 7.26
N SER A 836 -23.51 -15.41 7.12
CA SER A 836 -22.21 -14.93 7.58
C SER A 836 -21.71 -13.77 6.70
N LEU A 837 -21.88 -13.85 5.37
CA LEU A 837 -21.55 -12.78 4.43
C LEU A 837 -22.40 -11.53 4.66
N LEU A 838 -23.71 -11.71 4.85
CA LEU A 838 -24.64 -10.61 5.17
C LEU A 838 -24.26 -9.93 6.49
N ALA A 839 -23.87 -10.72 7.51
CA ALA A 839 -23.46 -10.20 8.82
C ALA A 839 -22.05 -9.57 8.85
N SER A 840 -21.22 -9.83 7.83
CA SER A 840 -19.86 -9.28 7.66
C SER A 840 -19.84 -7.99 6.82
N GLY A 841 -21.00 -7.59 6.31
CA GLY A 841 -21.15 -6.48 5.38
C GLY A 841 -21.15 -5.10 6.04
N ASP A 842 -20.83 -4.06 5.27
CA ASP A 842 -20.95 -2.67 5.69
C ASP A 842 -22.19 -2.02 5.05
N GLN A 843 -22.93 -1.22 5.82
CA GLN A 843 -24.13 -0.48 5.37
C GLN A 843 -25.18 -1.31 4.58
N GLY A 844 -25.31 -2.61 4.87
CA GLY A 844 -26.27 -3.49 4.19
C GLY A 844 -25.76 -4.14 2.88
N SER A 845 -24.50 -3.93 2.52
CA SER A 845 -23.83 -4.67 1.44
C SER A 845 -23.02 -5.82 2.02
N ALA A 846 -23.36 -7.06 1.67
CA ALA A 846 -22.61 -8.24 2.08
C ALA A 846 -21.14 -8.14 1.66
N LEU A 847 -20.27 -8.75 2.47
CA LEU A 847 -18.86 -8.91 2.12
C LEU A 847 -18.73 -9.95 0.99
N SER A 848 -17.78 -9.78 0.07
CA SER A 848 -17.56 -10.76 -1.01
C SER A 848 -17.05 -12.08 -0.44
N ALA A 849 -17.39 -13.22 -1.05
CA ALA A 849 -16.95 -14.52 -0.56
C ALA A 849 -15.42 -14.66 -0.48
N GLY A 850 -14.68 -14.12 -1.45
CA GLY A 850 -13.21 -14.11 -1.41
C GLY A 850 -12.64 -13.21 -0.32
N ASP A 851 -13.20 -12.01 -0.09
CA ASP A 851 -12.80 -11.18 1.05
C ASP A 851 -13.11 -11.88 2.38
N PHE A 852 -14.22 -12.62 2.46
CA PHE A 852 -14.64 -13.31 3.67
C PHE A 852 -13.66 -14.42 4.02
N VAL A 853 -13.30 -15.25 3.03
CA VAL A 853 -12.28 -16.30 3.19
C VAL A 853 -10.93 -15.67 3.55
N ARG A 854 -10.53 -14.56 2.92
CA ARG A 854 -9.28 -13.86 3.25
C ARG A 854 -9.24 -13.40 4.71
N TRP A 855 -10.29 -12.74 5.19
CA TRP A 855 -10.35 -12.28 6.58
C TRP A 855 -10.45 -13.46 7.57
N CYS A 856 -11.19 -14.53 7.23
CA CYS A 856 -11.19 -15.76 8.02
C CYS A 856 -9.77 -16.34 8.18
N ARG A 857 -8.96 -16.33 7.11
CA ARG A 857 -7.57 -16.79 7.16
C ARG A 857 -6.71 -15.90 8.05
N GLN A 858 -6.80 -14.58 7.93
CA GLN A 858 -6.04 -13.68 8.82
C GLN A 858 -6.45 -13.83 10.30
N VAL A 859 -7.73 -14.13 10.57
CA VAL A 859 -8.18 -14.46 11.93
C VAL A 859 -7.61 -15.81 12.37
N ILE A 860 -7.62 -16.84 11.51
CA ILE A 860 -6.98 -18.14 11.79
C ILE A 860 -5.49 -17.96 12.10
N ASP A 861 -4.77 -17.21 11.27
CA ASP A 861 -3.33 -16.98 11.42
C ASP A 861 -3.01 -16.33 12.78
N LEU A 862 -3.80 -15.32 13.19
CA LEU A 862 -3.62 -14.70 14.51
C LEU A 862 -4.05 -15.62 15.65
N LEU A 863 -5.09 -16.43 15.49
CA LEU A 863 -5.50 -17.41 16.49
C LEU A 863 -4.45 -18.53 16.67
N ASP A 864 -3.82 -18.98 15.58
CA ASP A 864 -2.72 -19.95 15.64
C ASP A 864 -1.50 -19.36 16.37
N GLN A 865 -1.18 -18.08 16.13
CA GLN A 865 -0.15 -17.37 16.90
C GLN A 865 -0.53 -17.25 18.38
N ILE A 866 -1.78 -16.91 18.71
CA ILE A 866 -2.26 -16.84 20.09
C ILE A 866 -2.17 -18.22 20.76
N HIS A 867 -2.55 -19.28 20.05
CA HIS A 867 -2.43 -20.66 20.55
C HIS A 867 -0.98 -21.01 20.94
N GLN A 868 -0.01 -20.57 20.15
CA GLN A 868 1.41 -20.85 20.37
C GLN A 868 2.09 -19.94 21.41
N THR A 869 1.50 -18.79 21.72
CA THR A 869 2.14 -17.73 22.53
C THR A 869 1.48 -17.46 23.87
N ALA A 870 0.20 -17.81 24.04
CA ALA A 870 -0.52 -17.58 25.29
C ALA A 870 -0.02 -18.52 26.41
N ASP A 871 0.35 -17.95 27.56
CA ASP A 871 0.62 -18.71 28.79
C ASP A 871 -0.62 -19.42 29.33
N ASP A 872 -1.77 -18.78 29.13
CA ASP A 872 -3.02 -19.27 29.65
C ASP A 872 -3.50 -20.45 28.81
N THR A 873 -3.46 -21.64 29.41
CA THR A 873 -3.86 -22.88 28.74
C THR A 873 -5.31 -22.87 28.28
N GLU A 874 -6.20 -22.12 28.94
CA GLU A 874 -7.59 -21.98 28.53
C GLU A 874 -7.69 -21.16 27.24
N ILE A 875 -6.99 -20.03 27.18
CA ILE A 875 -6.95 -19.17 25.97
C ILE A 875 -6.31 -19.95 24.82
N ALA A 876 -5.17 -20.60 25.05
CA ALA A 876 -4.47 -21.38 24.04
C ALA A 876 -5.35 -22.51 23.48
N ALA A 877 -6.04 -23.26 24.35
CA ALA A 877 -6.94 -24.33 23.92
C ALA A 877 -8.18 -23.78 23.18
N THR A 878 -8.70 -22.64 23.61
CA THR A 878 -9.85 -21.97 22.97
C THR A 878 -9.46 -21.46 21.58
N ALA A 879 -8.29 -20.85 21.41
CA ALA A 879 -7.78 -20.42 20.12
C ALA A 879 -7.67 -21.59 19.12
N ALA A 880 -7.11 -22.73 19.55
CA ALA A 880 -7.07 -23.93 18.71
C ALA A 880 -8.47 -24.47 18.34
N LYS A 881 -9.45 -24.38 19.25
CA LYS A 881 -10.86 -24.71 18.95
C LYS A 881 -11.47 -23.72 17.96
N SER A 882 -11.18 -22.43 18.08
CA SER A 882 -11.62 -21.38 17.17
C SER A 882 -11.10 -21.62 15.75
N VAL A 883 -9.83 -21.98 15.60
CA VAL A 883 -9.23 -22.30 14.29
C VAL A 883 -10.00 -23.44 13.61
N ARG A 884 -10.25 -24.55 14.32
CA ARG A 884 -11.04 -25.66 13.79
C ARG A 884 -12.48 -25.26 13.43
N ALA A 885 -13.09 -24.39 14.22
CA ALA A 885 -14.46 -23.93 14.00
C ALA A 885 -14.59 -23.03 12.75
N ILE A 886 -13.57 -22.22 12.46
CA ILE A 886 -13.53 -21.34 11.27
C ILE A 886 -13.17 -22.14 10.01
N ARG A 887 -12.28 -23.13 10.12
CA ARG A 887 -11.73 -23.89 8.99
C ARG A 887 -12.71 -24.98 8.50
N ARG A 888 -13.82 -24.55 7.89
CA ARG A 888 -14.88 -25.40 7.30
C ARG A 888 -15.37 -24.83 5.96
N GLY A 889 -16.18 -25.59 5.21
CA GLY A 889 -16.82 -25.13 3.96
C GLY A 889 -15.84 -24.44 3.01
N VAL A 890 -16.24 -23.30 2.43
CA VAL A 890 -15.40 -22.49 1.53
C VAL A 890 -14.07 -22.02 2.11
N VAL A 891 -13.90 -22.00 3.44
CA VAL A 891 -12.62 -21.63 4.08
C VAL A 891 -11.62 -22.79 4.06
N ALA A 892 -12.11 -24.04 4.00
CA ALA A 892 -11.29 -25.25 4.04
C ALA A 892 -10.75 -25.70 2.66
N VAL A 893 -11.38 -25.29 1.56
CA VAL A 893 -11.12 -25.84 0.21
C VAL A 893 -9.71 -25.56 -0.34
N ASP A 894 -9.03 -24.48 0.06
CA ASP A 894 -7.63 -24.25 -0.39
C ASP A 894 -6.56 -24.69 0.62
N ALA A 895 -6.90 -25.51 1.62
CA ALA A 895 -5.92 -26.01 2.59
C ALA A 895 -5.18 -27.28 2.11
N ALA A 896 -5.46 -27.78 0.90
CA ALA A 896 -4.91 -29.00 0.31
C ALA A 896 -3.86 -28.71 -0.77
#